data_AF-A0A9D9G3U4-F1
#
_entry.id   AF-A0A9D9G3U4-F1
#
_cell.length_a   1.000
_cell.length_b   1.000
_cell.length_c   1.000
_cell.angle_alpha   90.00
_cell.angle_beta   90.00
_cell.angle_gamma   90.00
#
_symmetry.space_group_name_H-M   'P 1'
#
loop_
_entity.id
_entity.type
_entity.pdbx_description
1 polymer ?
#
loop_
_entity_poly.entity_id
_entity_poly.type
_entity_poly.pdbx_seq_one_letter_code
_entity_poly.pdbx_strand_id
1 'polypeptide(L)'
;MKIKDFKNKVRDEANNIEIANMSDEVSSYAKASSINNKQEKVNVSFGRKQIGILIGSSLAVVLIVVVALIAFNAPNNYNSLLLSGNVARPVGSASNLKKMMREERSWYFPFVNFGAKNSEGPEVAIYDETQSVGNGSGGSISETISQVSGIQESEIIKCDAKHIYYAYRNSVEIYEVLNGKATQVTKIDLQNKLYEYDEDTEFVYDYYFTPIEMYLTDDNLILMYEKVLRKQSRIYSASWLGYYYSNTFDTVIQIYNKNDYTLTKEITVPGGLIDGRVYNNYLYFVTSETIQDYKIASVTELTDGDEKETKFDYDDVIYVPDFLEYPYENYICSVNLETLDTNYECQLGNNSYGTIYMSENAMYLCNNCYNSSNPSEIIYKYAINEDGYLKFASSGRVDGHVNNQYYLDEYNGYLRIATTGRFYSNTTNYTSNVINAVYVLQEKEVYGGKVLEVVGKLDEGIGYPGEQIKSVKFDNEYVSIVTYYQTDPLYLIKFTNNTEIAIVDYLKVPGYSTYLVDIDINGTPYKIGVGLTDDRNYKVSLYQVVDEDVSQVGADFVIKASEFIDNGSYDYYNSYIYTPVVDNIRTMFLYQDTNGTTFIGMNLDEYNHYRINDNYDYEQLGKYLVLRIDPEVEDGIVLLNKLDANSQSARMVAINDYFYLVSMGEAKGYTYNSETKVLDLVE
;
A
#
# COMPACT_ATOMS: atom_id res chain seq x y z
N MET A 1 19.41 -19.33 15.44
CA MET A 1 19.77 -19.88 16.79
C MET A 1 18.53 -20.52 17.44
N LYS A 2 18.59 -21.24 18.59
CA LYS A 2 17.34 -21.69 19.27
C LYS A 2 16.76 -20.56 20.12
N ILE A 3 15.43 -20.42 20.14
CA ILE A 3 14.67 -19.38 20.88
C ILE A 3 15.13 -19.23 22.34
N LYS A 4 15.54 -20.33 22.97
CA LYS A 4 16.01 -20.36 24.37
C LYS A 4 17.33 -19.60 24.59
N ASP A 5 18.17 -19.48 23.57
CA ASP A 5 19.48 -18.85 23.66
C ASP A 5 19.34 -17.33 23.44
N PHE A 6 18.50 -16.92 22.47
CA PHE A 6 18.08 -15.53 22.28
C PHE A 6 17.41 -14.94 23.54
N LYS A 7 16.52 -15.70 24.18
CA LYS A 7 15.87 -15.31 25.46
C LYS A 7 16.84 -15.24 26.66
N ASN A 8 18.11 -15.66 26.52
CA ASN A 8 19.18 -15.35 27.47
C ASN A 8 19.90 -14.05 27.08
N LYS A 9 20.36 -13.90 25.82
CA LYS A 9 21.09 -12.71 25.33
C LYS A 9 20.31 -11.41 25.63
N VAL A 10 19.04 -11.35 25.22
CA VAL A 10 18.14 -10.20 25.45
C VAL A 10 17.92 -9.93 26.95
N ARG A 11 17.88 -10.99 27.77
CA ARG A 11 17.68 -10.88 29.22
C ARG A 11 18.92 -10.35 29.93
N ASP A 12 20.11 -10.80 29.51
CA ASP A 12 21.37 -10.39 30.11
C ASP A 12 21.73 -8.93 29.75
N GLU A 13 21.32 -8.46 28.56
CA GLU A 13 21.36 -7.05 28.18
C GLU A 13 20.34 -6.21 29.01
N ALA A 14 19.10 -6.68 29.16
CA ALA A 14 18.06 -5.98 29.93
C ALA A 14 18.38 -5.83 31.44
N ASN A 15 19.24 -6.69 32.00
CA ASN A 15 19.68 -6.60 33.40
C ASN A 15 20.68 -5.46 33.68
N ASN A 16 21.26 -4.82 32.64
CA ASN A 16 22.27 -3.76 32.81
C ASN A 16 21.68 -2.33 32.91
N ILE A 17 20.36 -2.18 32.96
CA ILE A 17 19.68 -0.88 33.12
C ILE A 17 19.43 -0.61 34.61
N GLU A 18 20.08 0.41 35.18
CA GLU A 18 19.83 0.83 36.57
C GLU A 18 18.43 1.44 36.74
N ILE A 19 17.48 0.64 37.24
CA ILE A 19 16.16 1.13 37.67
C ILE A 19 16.22 1.44 39.18
N ALA A 20 16.08 2.71 39.53
CA ALA A 20 16.13 3.18 40.90
C ALA A 20 14.87 2.81 41.70
N ASN A 21 15.04 1.92 42.69
CA ASN A 21 14.22 1.72 43.90
C ASN A 21 12.72 2.10 43.86
N MET A 22 11.87 1.09 43.69
CA MET A 22 10.59 1.01 44.41
C MET A 22 10.44 -0.36 45.08
N SER A 23 10.96 -0.48 46.31
CA SER A 23 10.70 -1.60 47.19
C SER A 23 9.48 -1.34 48.06
N ASP A 24 8.71 -2.41 48.33
CA ASP A 24 7.85 -2.66 49.51
C ASP A 24 6.39 -3.06 49.22
N GLU A 25 6.13 -4.07 48.35
CA GLU A 25 4.90 -4.88 48.48
C GLU A 25 4.96 -6.33 47.93
N VAL A 26 6.08 -7.05 48.13
CA VAL A 26 6.21 -8.47 47.74
C VAL A 26 6.41 -9.40 48.96
N SER A 27 5.35 -9.60 49.76
CA SER A 27 5.41 -10.49 50.94
C SER A 27 4.09 -11.19 51.32
N SER A 28 3.19 -11.48 50.35
CA SER A 28 1.83 -11.96 50.64
C SER A 28 1.36 -13.24 49.92
N TYR A 29 2.05 -13.77 48.90
CA TYR A 29 1.58 -14.91 48.09
C TYR A 29 2.50 -16.15 48.12
N ALA A 30 2.49 -16.86 49.25
CA ALA A 30 3.17 -18.15 49.40
C ALA A 30 2.46 -19.13 50.38
N LYS A 31 1.14 -19.35 50.24
CA LYS A 31 0.37 -20.42 50.90
C LYS A 31 -1.09 -20.52 50.39
N ALA A 32 -1.42 -21.59 49.66
CA ALA A 32 -2.71 -22.33 49.71
C ALA A 32 -2.88 -23.28 48.49
N SER A 33 -2.37 -24.50 48.57
CA SER A 33 -2.58 -25.53 47.53
C SER A 33 -2.89 -26.90 48.14
N SER A 34 -4.13 -27.07 48.64
CA SER A 34 -4.60 -28.39 49.10
C SER A 34 -6.14 -28.48 49.21
N ILE A 35 -6.73 -29.48 48.54
CA ILE A 35 -7.90 -30.27 49.00
C ILE A 35 -9.20 -29.44 49.16
N ASN A 36 -10.28 -29.72 48.41
CA ASN A 36 -11.02 -30.98 48.53
C ASN A 36 -11.92 -31.27 47.33
N ASN A 37 -12.25 -32.55 47.10
CA ASN A 37 -13.10 -33.00 46.00
C ASN A 37 -14.32 -33.75 46.56
N LYS A 38 -15.54 -33.39 46.13
CA LYS A 38 -16.79 -34.06 46.55
C LYS A 38 -17.73 -34.27 45.36
N GLN A 39 -18.01 -35.53 45.06
CA GLN A 39 -19.10 -35.94 44.19
C GLN A 39 -20.39 -36.07 45.03
N GLU A 40 -21.52 -35.59 44.51
CA GLU A 40 -22.84 -36.03 44.95
C GLU A 40 -23.49 -36.91 43.87
N LYS A 41 -24.18 -37.97 44.30
CA LYS A 41 -24.92 -38.88 43.41
C LYS A 41 -26.42 -38.67 43.61
N VAL A 42 -27.12 -38.27 42.55
CA VAL A 42 -28.58 -38.23 42.54
C VAL A 42 -29.11 -39.57 42.00
N ASN A 43 -29.74 -40.36 42.86
CA ASN A 43 -30.51 -41.55 42.47
C ASN A 43 -31.97 -41.16 42.24
N VAL A 44 -32.57 -41.58 41.12
CA VAL A 44 -34.02 -41.51 40.89
C VAL A 44 -34.54 -42.89 40.51
N SER A 45 -35.44 -43.44 41.33
CA SER A 45 -36.04 -44.76 41.11
C SER A 45 -37.44 -44.65 40.50
N PHE A 46 -37.66 -45.24 39.32
CA PHE A 46 -38.99 -45.33 38.71
C PHE A 46 -39.76 -46.59 39.13
N GLY A 47 -40.88 -46.41 39.82
CA GLY A 47 -41.78 -47.49 40.22
C GLY A 47 -42.75 -47.91 39.12
N ARG A 48 -42.90 -49.22 38.88
CA ARG A 48 -43.90 -49.77 37.94
C ARG A 48 -45.30 -49.81 38.58
N LYS A 49 -46.24 -48.96 38.13
CA LYS A 49 -47.68 -49.27 37.95
C LYS A 49 -48.51 -48.03 37.53
N GLN A 50 -48.82 -47.94 36.24
CA GLN A 50 -50.15 -47.61 35.70
C GLN A 50 -50.06 -47.64 34.16
N ILE A 51 -50.54 -48.72 33.55
CA ILE A 51 -50.66 -48.87 32.10
C ILE A 51 -52.16 -48.91 31.78
N GLY A 52 -52.63 -48.00 30.92
CA GLY A 52 -54.01 -48.02 30.43
C GLY A 52 -54.69 -46.65 30.37
N ILE A 53 -54.27 -45.81 29.41
CA ILE A 53 -55.03 -44.78 28.63
C ILE A 53 -53.97 -44.01 27.80
N LEU A 54 -53.60 -44.54 26.62
CA LEU A 54 -52.76 -43.80 25.63
C LEU A 54 -52.65 -44.42 24.22
N ILE A 55 -53.39 -45.51 23.92
CA ILE A 55 -53.28 -46.23 22.63
C ILE A 55 -53.85 -45.42 21.45
N GLY A 56 -54.73 -44.44 21.70
CA GLY A 56 -55.23 -43.52 20.67
C GLY A 56 -54.29 -42.36 20.32
N SER A 57 -53.46 -41.92 21.26
CA SER A 57 -52.57 -40.75 21.10
C SER A 57 -51.15 -41.10 20.68
N SER A 58 -50.70 -42.34 20.92
CA SER A 58 -49.40 -42.83 20.45
C SER A 58 -49.26 -42.82 18.93
N LEU A 59 -50.33 -43.03 18.16
CA LEU A 59 -50.28 -43.00 16.69
C LEU A 59 -50.05 -41.58 16.15
N ALA A 60 -50.65 -40.55 16.77
CA ALA A 60 -50.40 -39.16 16.40
C ALA A 60 -48.97 -38.71 16.76
N VAL A 61 -48.48 -39.08 17.95
CA VAL A 61 -47.11 -38.77 18.37
C VAL A 61 -46.08 -39.52 17.52
N VAL A 62 -46.31 -40.80 17.19
CA VAL A 62 -45.44 -41.54 16.27
C VAL A 62 -45.51 -40.96 14.86
N LEU A 63 -46.67 -40.50 14.36
CA LEU A 63 -46.73 -39.82 13.07
C LEU A 63 -45.96 -38.50 13.09
N ILE A 64 -46.05 -37.70 14.16
CA ILE A 64 -45.26 -36.46 14.33
C ILE A 64 -43.76 -36.78 14.41
N VAL A 65 -43.36 -37.82 15.16
CA VAL A 65 -41.95 -38.23 15.26
C VAL A 65 -41.44 -38.85 13.96
N VAL A 66 -42.26 -39.56 13.19
CA VAL A 66 -41.89 -40.11 11.88
C VAL A 66 -41.86 -39.02 10.81
N VAL A 67 -42.78 -38.04 10.83
CA VAL A 67 -42.70 -36.84 9.97
C VAL A 67 -41.50 -35.98 10.35
N ALA A 68 -41.16 -35.85 11.64
CA ALA A 68 -39.93 -35.18 12.08
C ALA A 68 -38.67 -35.96 11.66
N LEU A 69 -38.66 -37.30 11.79
CA LEU A 69 -37.54 -38.13 11.34
C LEU A 69 -37.41 -38.15 9.81
N ILE A 70 -38.51 -38.09 9.06
CA ILE A 70 -38.49 -37.90 7.60
C ILE A 70 -38.06 -36.47 7.27
N ALA A 71 -38.43 -35.45 8.04
CA ALA A 71 -37.89 -34.09 7.89
C ALA A 71 -36.41 -33.97 8.34
N PHE A 72 -35.86 -34.97 9.06
CA PHE A 72 -34.44 -35.06 9.43
C PHE A 72 -33.61 -36.00 8.53
N ASN A 73 -34.24 -36.88 7.75
CA ASN A 73 -33.57 -37.89 6.91
C ASN A 73 -33.97 -37.84 5.42
N ALA A 74 -35.00 -37.07 5.04
CA ALA A 74 -35.08 -36.54 3.69
C ALA A 74 -33.97 -35.51 3.51
N PRO A 75 -33.34 -35.44 2.32
CA PRO A 75 -32.41 -34.36 2.01
C PRO A 75 -33.20 -33.06 1.86
N ASN A 76 -33.41 -32.35 2.96
CA ASN A 76 -33.77 -30.93 2.90
C ASN A 76 -32.60 -30.21 2.22
N ASN A 77 -32.88 -29.42 1.19
CA ASN A 77 -31.86 -28.63 0.48
C ASN A 77 -31.44 -27.38 1.29
N TYR A 78 -30.94 -27.61 2.50
CA TYR A 78 -30.33 -26.63 3.40
C TYR A 78 -28.80 -26.81 3.51
N ASN A 79 -28.17 -27.39 2.47
CA ASN A 79 -26.71 -27.39 2.30
C ASN A 79 -26.12 -25.98 1.99
N SER A 80 -26.90 -24.92 2.16
CA SER A 80 -26.46 -23.52 2.09
C SER A 80 -25.82 -23.00 3.39
N LEU A 81 -25.70 -23.85 4.42
CA LEU A 81 -25.22 -23.50 5.76
C LEU A 81 -23.94 -24.28 6.09
N LEU A 82 -22.85 -23.53 6.39
CA LEU A 82 -21.47 -23.98 6.61
C LEU A 82 -20.61 -24.22 5.35
N LEU A 83 -20.92 -23.54 4.23
CA LEU A 83 -19.85 -23.02 3.38
C LEU A 83 -19.03 -22.00 4.19
N SER A 84 -17.70 -22.03 4.07
CA SER A 84 -16.84 -20.94 4.59
C SER A 84 -17.28 -19.61 3.98
N GLY A 85 -17.43 -18.57 4.79
CA GLY A 85 -17.83 -17.24 4.30
C GLY A 85 -16.66 -16.46 3.70
N ASN A 86 -15.42 -16.96 3.84
CA ASN A 86 -14.27 -16.51 3.04
C ASN A 86 -14.36 -16.93 1.56
N VAL A 87 -15.29 -17.82 1.17
CA VAL A 87 -15.47 -18.22 -0.25
C VAL A 87 -16.41 -17.23 -0.94
N ALA A 88 -15.91 -16.61 -2.02
CA ALA A 88 -16.64 -15.63 -2.83
C ALA A 88 -17.93 -16.18 -3.46
N ARG A 89 -18.91 -15.31 -3.70
CA ARG A 89 -20.24 -15.65 -4.22
C ARG A 89 -20.75 -14.53 -5.13
N PRO A 90 -21.56 -14.84 -6.15
CA PRO A 90 -22.23 -13.81 -6.95
C PRO A 90 -23.31 -13.09 -6.14
N VAL A 91 -23.55 -11.82 -6.46
CA VAL A 91 -24.64 -11.02 -5.87
C VAL A 91 -26.00 -11.51 -6.36
N GLY A 92 -26.11 -11.97 -7.61
CA GLY A 92 -27.23 -12.67 -8.25
C GLY A 92 -28.54 -11.89 -8.43
N SER A 93 -28.71 -10.71 -7.84
CA SER A 93 -29.73 -9.74 -8.26
C SER A 93 -29.57 -8.36 -7.59
N ALA A 94 -30.12 -7.33 -8.24
CA ALA A 94 -30.37 -6.02 -7.64
C ALA A 94 -31.19 -6.08 -6.33
N SER A 95 -32.04 -7.10 -6.16
CA SER A 95 -32.80 -7.31 -4.91
C SER A 95 -31.92 -7.79 -3.76
N ASN A 96 -30.87 -8.56 -4.05
CA ASN A 96 -29.91 -9.03 -3.07
C ASN A 96 -28.89 -7.93 -2.70
N LEU A 97 -28.36 -7.20 -3.69
CA LEU A 97 -27.57 -5.97 -3.44
C LEU A 97 -28.33 -5.01 -2.50
N LYS A 98 -29.61 -4.76 -2.82
CA LYS A 98 -30.48 -3.89 -2.01
C LYS A 98 -30.84 -4.45 -0.64
N LYS A 99 -30.66 -5.76 -0.41
CA LYS A 99 -30.77 -6.39 0.91
C LYS A 99 -29.48 -6.15 1.71
N MET A 100 -28.32 -6.50 1.14
CA MET A 100 -26.99 -6.29 1.74
C MET A 100 -26.79 -4.83 2.18
N MET A 101 -26.96 -3.88 1.25
CA MET A 101 -26.84 -2.45 1.53
C MET A 101 -27.87 -1.90 2.55
N ARG A 102 -28.90 -2.66 2.93
CA ARG A 102 -29.87 -2.27 3.97
C ARG A 102 -29.59 -2.90 5.32
N GLU A 103 -29.03 -4.10 5.33
CA GLU A 103 -28.64 -4.79 6.56
C GLU A 103 -27.43 -4.08 7.17
N GLU A 104 -26.40 -3.74 6.38
CA GLU A 104 -25.23 -3.01 6.89
C GLU A 104 -25.51 -1.54 7.22
N ARG A 105 -26.28 -0.82 6.38
CA ARG A 105 -26.66 0.59 6.69
C ARG A 105 -27.55 0.73 7.93
N SER A 106 -28.04 -0.36 8.54
CA SER A 106 -28.89 -0.30 9.73
C SER A 106 -28.18 0.24 10.99
N TRP A 107 -26.84 0.29 10.99
CA TRP A 107 -26.04 0.79 12.11
C TRP A 107 -25.80 2.31 12.10
N TYR A 108 -26.14 3.03 11.02
CA TYR A 108 -25.74 4.44 10.83
C TYR A 108 -26.91 5.43 10.82
N PHE A 109 -27.16 6.08 11.97
CA PHE A 109 -27.87 7.38 11.99
C PHE A 109 -26.85 8.53 11.77
N PRO A 110 -27.23 9.60 11.06
CA PRO A 110 -26.26 10.53 10.49
C PRO A 110 -25.72 11.53 11.51
N PHE A 111 -24.60 11.19 12.15
CA PHE A 111 -23.68 12.21 12.63
C PHE A 111 -22.76 12.64 11.49
N VAL A 112 -22.99 13.87 11.00
CA VAL A 112 -22.02 14.59 10.16
C VAL A 112 -20.82 14.89 11.04
N ASN A 113 -19.77 14.07 10.95
CA ASN A 113 -18.59 14.25 11.78
C ASN A 113 -17.80 15.45 11.29
N PHE A 114 -17.73 16.50 12.11
CA PHE A 114 -16.92 17.68 11.80
C PHE A 114 -15.44 17.30 11.78
N GLY A 115 -14.69 17.88 10.83
CA GLY A 115 -13.33 17.42 10.51
C GLY A 115 -12.36 17.47 11.69
N ALA A 116 -11.84 16.30 12.07
CA ALA A 116 -10.54 16.18 12.71
C ALA A 116 -9.49 16.00 11.61
N LYS A 117 -8.59 16.98 11.44
CA LYS A 117 -7.37 16.76 10.66
C LYS A 117 -6.44 15.85 11.46
N ASN A 118 -6.36 14.58 11.08
CA ASN A 118 -5.12 13.83 11.22
C ASN A 118 -4.47 13.82 9.84
N SER A 119 -3.24 14.33 9.75
CA SER A 119 -2.46 14.40 8.52
C SER A 119 -1.27 13.46 8.63
N GLU A 120 -1.37 12.30 7.99
CA GLU A 120 -0.30 11.35 7.71
C GLU A 120 -0.71 10.64 6.40
N GLY A 121 0.22 10.52 5.45
CA GLY A 121 -0.08 10.13 4.06
C GLY A 121 -0.13 8.61 3.83
N PRO A 122 -0.92 8.12 2.84
CA PRO A 122 -0.90 6.73 2.42
C PRO A 122 0.17 6.55 1.35
N GLU A 123 1.34 5.98 1.69
CA GLU A 123 2.46 6.07 0.76
C GLU A 123 3.41 4.85 0.78
N VAL A 124 4.14 4.66 -0.33
CA VAL A 124 4.15 3.39 -1.09
C VAL A 124 5.49 3.15 -1.81
N ALA A 125 5.96 1.88 -1.89
CA ALA A 125 6.76 1.26 -2.98
C ALA A 125 7.10 -0.21 -2.60
N ILE A 126 8.09 -0.84 -3.28
CA ILE A 126 8.41 -2.29 -3.42
C ILE A 126 9.84 -2.46 -4.11
N TYR A 127 10.66 -3.53 -4.39
CA TYR A 127 11.04 -4.96 -4.04
C TYR A 127 12.58 -5.15 -4.38
N ASP A 128 13.14 -6.38 -4.54
CA ASP A 128 13.97 -6.82 -5.70
C ASP A 128 14.20 -8.37 -5.74
N GLU A 129 14.47 -8.95 -6.92
CA GLU A 129 15.21 -10.22 -7.10
C GLU A 129 16.37 -10.03 -8.12
N THR A 130 17.39 -9.30 -7.69
CA THR A 130 18.66 -9.01 -8.40
C THR A 130 18.54 -8.32 -9.76
N GLN A 131 18.50 -6.99 -9.73
CA GLN A 131 18.96 -6.11 -10.82
C GLN A 131 20.40 -6.43 -11.25
N SER A 132 20.59 -7.34 -12.23
CA SER A 132 21.80 -7.34 -13.05
C SER A 132 21.65 -6.26 -14.12
N VAL A 133 22.46 -5.19 -14.05
CA VAL A 133 22.43 -4.10 -15.05
C VAL A 133 22.53 -4.69 -16.45
N GLY A 134 21.47 -4.50 -17.24
CA GLY A 134 21.30 -5.13 -18.54
C GLY A 134 22.39 -4.70 -19.51
N ASN A 135 23.36 -5.57 -19.77
CA ASN A 135 24.48 -5.32 -20.70
C ASN A 135 24.03 -5.44 -22.18
N GLY A 136 22.91 -4.80 -22.51
CA GLY A 136 22.41 -4.63 -23.86
C GLY A 136 23.13 -3.48 -24.55
N SER A 137 23.39 -3.61 -25.85
CA SER A 137 24.09 -2.57 -26.62
C SER A 137 23.16 -1.41 -27.00
N GLY A 138 22.72 -0.66 -26.00
CA GLY A 138 21.94 0.57 -26.05
C GLY A 138 22.29 1.43 -24.84
N GLY A 139 22.04 2.74 -24.90
CA GLY A 139 22.46 3.67 -23.84
C GLY A 139 21.71 3.46 -22.51
N SER A 140 22.42 3.70 -21.40
CA SER A 140 21.88 3.63 -20.05
C SER A 140 20.78 4.68 -19.81
N ILE A 141 19.70 4.27 -19.16
CA ILE A 141 18.60 5.14 -18.71
C ILE A 141 18.24 4.82 -17.25
N SER A 142 17.63 5.77 -16.54
CA SER A 142 17.08 5.56 -15.19
C SER A 142 15.61 5.16 -15.23
N GLU A 143 15.23 4.19 -14.38
CA GLU A 143 13.84 3.71 -14.25
C GLU A 143 13.22 4.15 -12.92
N THR A 144 11.91 3.94 -12.77
CA THR A 144 11.20 4.12 -11.50
C THR A 144 11.44 2.91 -10.60
N ILE A 145 11.88 3.12 -9.36
CA ILE A 145 12.00 2.05 -8.36
C ILE A 145 10.62 1.37 -8.18
N SER A 146 10.55 0.04 -8.32
CA SER A 146 9.31 -0.76 -8.43
C SER A 146 9.44 -2.10 -7.68
N GLN A 147 8.38 -2.96 -7.54
CA GLN A 147 8.59 -4.34 -7.05
C GLN A 147 9.34 -5.05 -8.16
N VAL A 148 8.55 -5.52 -9.11
CA VAL A 148 8.93 -6.73 -9.79
C VAL A 148 9.79 -6.24 -10.93
N SER A 149 10.95 -6.85 -11.08
CA SER A 149 11.74 -6.67 -12.29
C SER A 149 10.81 -6.98 -13.47
N GLY A 150 10.46 -5.96 -14.26
CA GLY A 150 9.45 -6.04 -15.33
C GLY A 150 8.02 -5.54 -15.04
N ILE A 151 7.59 -5.33 -13.78
CA ILE A 151 6.31 -4.66 -13.47
C ILE A 151 6.54 -3.19 -13.12
N GLN A 152 6.14 -2.31 -14.03
CA GLN A 152 6.24 -0.86 -13.83
C GLN A 152 5.19 -0.34 -12.84
N GLU A 153 5.63 0.49 -11.89
CA GLU A 153 4.76 1.42 -11.17
C GLU A 153 4.61 2.77 -11.91
N SER A 154 3.56 3.52 -11.59
CA SER A 154 3.41 4.92 -12.01
C SER A 154 4.42 5.85 -11.35
N GLU A 155 4.82 6.90 -12.06
CA GLU A 155 5.50 8.08 -11.49
C GLU A 155 5.31 9.29 -12.41
N ILE A 156 5.33 10.51 -11.86
CA ILE A 156 5.14 11.75 -12.64
C ILE A 156 6.30 12.08 -13.61
N ILE A 157 7.40 11.32 -13.57
CA ILE A 157 8.46 11.36 -14.59
C ILE A 157 8.71 9.96 -15.17
N LYS A 158 8.94 9.91 -16.49
CA LYS A 158 9.40 8.72 -17.23
C LYS A 158 10.41 9.18 -18.29
N CYS A 159 11.25 8.28 -18.78
CA CYS A 159 12.15 8.58 -19.90
C CYS A 159 12.33 7.40 -20.85
N ASP A 160 12.82 7.70 -22.05
CA ASP A 160 13.45 6.73 -22.96
C ASP A 160 14.84 7.24 -23.38
N ALA A 161 15.51 6.52 -24.28
CA ALA A 161 16.87 6.86 -24.74
C ALA A 161 17.02 8.23 -25.45
N LYS A 162 15.92 8.97 -25.68
CA LYS A 162 15.86 10.28 -26.37
C LYS A 162 14.90 11.29 -25.74
N HIS A 163 13.95 10.87 -24.90
CA HIS A 163 12.91 11.75 -24.38
C HIS A 163 12.75 11.68 -22.87
N ILE A 164 12.38 12.81 -22.27
CA ILE A 164 11.83 12.89 -20.91
C ILE A 164 10.34 13.23 -21.02
N TYR A 165 9.51 12.46 -20.31
CA TYR A 165 8.08 12.68 -20.14
C TYR A 165 7.85 13.15 -18.70
N TYR A 166 7.26 14.32 -18.51
CA TYR A 166 7.07 14.92 -17.18
C TYR A 166 5.64 15.42 -17.01
N ALA A 167 4.90 14.80 -16.11
CA ALA A 167 3.53 15.15 -15.76
C ALA A 167 3.51 16.24 -14.66
N TYR A 168 2.86 17.36 -14.94
CA TYR A 168 2.74 18.46 -13.99
C TYR A 168 1.39 19.17 -14.14
N ARG A 169 0.66 19.25 -13.02
CA ARG A 169 -0.71 19.78 -12.91
C ARG A 169 -1.66 19.04 -13.86
N ASN A 170 -2.15 19.71 -14.91
CA ASN A 170 -3.10 19.17 -15.88
C ASN A 170 -2.42 18.91 -17.24
N SER A 171 -1.13 18.60 -17.26
CA SER A 171 -0.40 18.46 -18.53
C SER A 171 0.81 17.55 -18.44
N VAL A 172 1.17 16.93 -19.55
CA VAL A 172 2.44 16.20 -19.73
C VAL A 172 3.31 16.96 -20.71
N GLU A 173 4.53 17.25 -20.30
CA GLU A 173 5.54 17.97 -21.07
C GLU A 173 6.61 16.99 -21.52
N ILE A 174 6.93 17.01 -22.82
CA ILE A 174 7.80 16.03 -23.46
C ILE A 174 9.02 16.78 -24.01
N TYR A 175 10.21 16.37 -23.58
CA TYR A 175 11.49 17.00 -23.92
C TYR A 175 12.34 16.03 -24.73
N GLU A 176 12.80 16.43 -25.91
CA GLU A 176 13.88 15.74 -26.62
C GLU A 176 15.22 16.08 -25.94
N VAL A 177 16.05 15.07 -25.71
CA VAL A 177 17.38 15.23 -25.10
C VAL A 177 18.51 14.92 -26.08
N LEU A 178 19.54 15.77 -26.08
CA LEU A 178 20.73 15.60 -26.90
C LEU A 178 21.95 16.23 -26.20
N ASN A 179 22.99 15.43 -25.94
CA ASN A 179 24.27 15.86 -25.37
C ASN A 179 24.11 16.76 -24.12
N GLY A 180 23.30 16.34 -23.14
CA GLY A 180 23.04 17.10 -21.92
C GLY A 180 22.08 18.28 -22.05
N LYS A 181 21.60 18.61 -23.25
CA LYS A 181 20.52 19.59 -23.44
C LYS A 181 19.17 18.90 -23.48
N ALA A 182 18.14 19.56 -22.96
CA ALA A 182 16.74 19.15 -23.06
C ALA A 182 15.93 20.27 -23.72
N THR A 183 15.08 19.94 -24.69
CA THR A 183 14.24 20.90 -25.42
C THR A 183 12.81 20.40 -25.44
N GLN A 184 11.83 21.19 -24.98
CA GLN A 184 10.42 20.81 -25.03
C GLN A 184 9.96 20.70 -26.49
N VAL A 185 9.54 19.51 -26.90
CA VAL A 185 9.07 19.21 -28.27
C VAL A 185 7.56 18.99 -28.34
N THR A 186 6.90 18.66 -27.23
CA THR A 186 5.44 18.48 -27.16
C THR A 186 4.91 18.82 -25.77
N LYS A 187 3.63 19.21 -25.72
CA LYS A 187 2.83 19.34 -24.50
C LYS A 187 1.45 18.73 -24.78
N ILE A 188 1.02 17.81 -23.91
CA ILE A 188 -0.34 17.27 -23.88
C ILE A 188 -1.05 17.98 -22.74
N ASP A 189 -2.04 18.83 -23.06
CA ASP A 189 -2.90 19.48 -22.07
C ASP A 189 -4.16 18.65 -21.83
N LEU A 190 -4.35 18.19 -20.59
CA LEU A 190 -5.60 17.58 -20.14
C LEU A 190 -6.69 18.65 -20.02
N GLN A 191 -7.94 18.28 -20.28
CA GLN A 191 -9.02 19.25 -20.51
C GLN A 191 -9.24 20.20 -19.31
N ASN A 192 -9.12 21.51 -19.52
CA ASN A 192 -9.18 22.48 -18.44
C ASN A 192 -10.60 22.91 -18.08
N LYS A 193 -11.10 22.43 -16.92
CA LYS A 193 -12.24 22.95 -16.13
C LYS A 193 -13.51 23.33 -16.91
N LEU A 194 -14.41 22.36 -17.09
CA LEU A 194 -15.78 22.61 -17.54
C LEU A 194 -16.67 23.12 -16.39
N TYR A 195 -16.74 24.44 -16.19
CA TYR A 195 -17.75 25.02 -15.29
C TYR A 195 -19.13 24.94 -15.93
N GLU A 196 -19.96 24.01 -15.45
CA GLU A 196 -21.33 23.80 -15.92
C GLU A 196 -22.35 24.19 -14.83
N TYR A 197 -23.39 24.92 -15.23
CA TYR A 197 -24.49 25.32 -14.37
C TYR A 197 -25.79 24.78 -14.96
N ASP A 198 -26.49 23.98 -14.16
CA ASP A 198 -27.77 23.37 -14.50
C ASP A 198 -28.91 24.28 -14.03
N GLU A 199 -29.58 24.94 -14.97
CA GLU A 199 -30.69 25.86 -14.69
C GLU A 199 -31.93 25.14 -14.13
N ASP A 200 -32.15 23.86 -14.46
CA ASP A 200 -33.30 23.09 -14.00
C ASP A 200 -33.13 22.59 -12.55
N THR A 201 -31.89 22.45 -12.08
CA THR A 201 -31.60 21.92 -10.73
C THR A 201 -30.90 22.89 -9.77
N GLU A 202 -30.49 24.09 -10.21
CA GLU A 202 -29.65 25.07 -9.49
C GLU A 202 -28.26 24.54 -9.04
N PHE A 203 -27.78 23.43 -9.61
CA PHE A 203 -26.46 22.89 -9.27
C PHE A 203 -25.34 23.52 -10.11
N VAL A 204 -24.23 23.83 -9.44
CA VAL A 204 -22.92 24.06 -10.09
C VAL A 204 -22.13 22.76 -10.08
N TYR A 205 -21.55 22.41 -11.22
CA TYR A 205 -20.54 21.36 -11.35
C TYR A 205 -19.17 22.01 -11.56
N ASP A 206 -18.17 21.53 -10.81
CA ASP A 206 -16.76 21.94 -10.93
C ASP A 206 -15.91 20.68 -11.01
N TYR A 207 -15.16 20.54 -12.11
CA TYR A 207 -14.32 19.38 -12.38
C TYR A 207 -12.89 19.68 -11.95
N TYR A 208 -12.37 18.83 -11.08
CA TYR A 208 -10.97 18.83 -10.67
C TYR A 208 -10.29 17.57 -11.19
N PHE A 209 -9.02 17.71 -11.56
CA PHE A 209 -8.15 16.60 -11.90
C PHE A 209 -7.19 16.40 -10.73
N THR A 210 -7.08 15.18 -10.24
CA THR A 210 -6.14 14.80 -9.18
C THR A 210 -4.81 14.35 -9.81
N PRO A 211 -3.79 13.82 -9.09
CA PRO A 211 -2.45 13.67 -9.68
C PRO A 211 -2.45 12.71 -10.87
N ILE A 212 -1.65 13.04 -11.88
CA ILE A 212 -1.50 12.22 -13.08
C ILE A 212 -0.54 11.07 -12.76
N GLU A 213 -1.05 9.84 -12.75
CA GLU A 213 -0.21 8.65 -12.89
C GLU A 213 0.18 8.48 -14.36
N MET A 214 1.43 8.07 -14.61
CA MET A 214 1.99 7.94 -15.95
C MET A 214 2.84 6.67 -16.09
N TYR A 215 2.63 5.94 -17.18
CA TYR A 215 3.39 4.75 -17.56
C TYR A 215 3.91 4.91 -18.99
N LEU A 216 5.04 4.25 -19.30
CA LEU A 216 5.70 4.35 -20.60
C LEU A 216 6.15 2.98 -21.07
N THR A 217 5.65 2.57 -22.23
CA THR A 217 6.05 1.34 -22.93
C THR A 217 6.84 1.68 -24.19
N ASP A 218 7.16 0.69 -25.02
CA ASP A 218 7.78 0.94 -26.33
C ASP A 218 6.87 1.70 -27.29
N ASP A 219 5.57 1.34 -27.33
CA ASP A 219 4.59 1.90 -28.28
C ASP A 219 3.58 2.90 -27.67
N ASN A 220 3.30 2.81 -26.36
CA ASN A 220 2.26 3.59 -25.69
C ASN A 220 2.80 4.50 -24.57
N LEU A 221 2.30 5.75 -24.53
CA LEU A 221 2.28 6.63 -23.36
C LEU A 221 0.90 6.53 -22.72
N ILE A 222 0.83 6.22 -21.43
CA ILE A 222 -0.44 6.00 -20.71
C ILE A 222 -0.55 7.01 -19.58
N LEU A 223 -1.64 7.77 -19.57
CA LEU A 223 -1.97 8.76 -18.54
C LEU A 223 -3.22 8.30 -17.78
N MET A 224 -3.20 8.41 -16.45
CA MET A 224 -4.32 8.06 -15.59
C MET A 224 -4.55 9.20 -14.59
N TYR A 225 -5.81 9.60 -14.39
CA TYR A 225 -6.16 10.68 -13.45
C TYR A 225 -7.62 10.54 -12.99
N GLU A 226 -7.93 11.03 -11.78
CA GLU A 226 -9.33 11.10 -11.34
C GLU A 226 -9.97 12.42 -11.81
N LYS A 227 -11.18 12.31 -12.32
CA LYS A 227 -12.10 13.38 -12.70
C LYS A 227 -13.12 13.52 -11.56
N VAL A 228 -12.93 14.52 -10.70
CA VAL A 228 -13.79 14.75 -9.53
C VAL A 228 -15.01 15.59 -9.94
N LEU A 229 -16.19 14.97 -9.90
CA LEU A 229 -17.48 15.60 -10.21
C LEU A 229 -18.07 16.23 -8.94
N ARG A 230 -17.72 17.50 -8.66
CA ARG A 230 -18.22 18.22 -7.49
C ARG A 230 -19.60 18.84 -7.75
N LYS A 231 -20.65 18.22 -7.25
CA LYS A 231 -22.05 18.67 -7.36
C LYS A 231 -22.47 19.50 -6.14
N GLN A 232 -22.71 20.81 -6.30
CA GLN A 232 -23.08 21.76 -5.23
C GLN A 232 -24.57 22.15 -5.27
N SER A 233 -25.33 21.96 -4.18
CA SER A 233 -26.69 22.50 -4.04
C SER A 233 -26.81 23.66 -3.05
N ARG A 234 -27.79 24.54 -3.32
CA ARG A 234 -28.35 25.50 -2.35
C ARG A 234 -29.64 24.94 -1.77
N ILE A 235 -29.69 24.73 -0.46
CA ILE A 235 -30.92 24.34 0.23
C ILE A 235 -31.43 25.51 1.08
N TYR A 236 -32.54 26.10 0.67
CA TYR A 236 -33.26 27.12 1.45
C TYR A 236 -34.00 26.48 2.63
N SER A 237 -33.30 26.19 3.71
CA SER A 237 -33.93 25.90 5.00
C SER A 237 -34.38 27.20 5.68
N ALA A 238 -35.54 27.20 6.35
CA ALA A 238 -36.14 28.40 6.95
C ALA A 238 -35.40 28.95 8.20
N SER A 239 -34.16 28.53 8.46
CA SER A 239 -33.33 28.99 9.59
C SER A 239 -31.82 28.99 9.34
N TRP A 240 -31.31 28.29 8.31
CA TRP A 240 -29.89 28.23 8.00
C TRP A 240 -29.62 28.25 6.49
N LEU A 241 -28.66 29.09 6.08
CA LEU A 241 -28.01 29.02 4.78
C LEU A 241 -26.84 28.04 4.85
N GLY A 242 -26.79 27.06 3.94
CA GLY A 242 -25.70 26.12 3.82
C GLY A 242 -25.60 25.55 2.41
N TYR A 243 -24.38 25.36 1.93
CA TYR A 243 -24.09 24.63 0.70
C TYR A 243 -23.87 23.16 1.05
N TYR A 244 -24.54 22.25 0.34
CA TYR A 244 -24.22 20.83 0.36
C TYR A 244 -23.36 20.50 -0.86
N TYR A 245 -22.38 19.62 -0.65
CA TYR A 245 -21.52 19.07 -1.69
C TYR A 245 -21.64 17.55 -1.68
N SER A 246 -21.83 16.97 -2.86
CA SER A 246 -21.56 15.55 -3.11
C SER A 246 -20.51 15.50 -4.23
N ASN A 247 -19.41 14.79 -3.98
CA ASN A 247 -18.44 14.45 -5.01
C ASN A 247 -18.75 13.03 -5.48
N THR A 248 -18.68 12.79 -6.79
CA THR A 248 -18.42 11.46 -7.35
C THR A 248 -17.05 11.49 -8.03
N PHE A 249 -16.40 10.34 -8.14
CA PHE A 249 -15.09 10.22 -8.75
C PHE A 249 -15.21 9.30 -9.96
N ASP A 250 -14.65 9.71 -11.11
CA ASP A 250 -14.41 8.80 -12.23
C ASP A 250 -12.90 8.72 -12.44
N THR A 251 -12.33 7.53 -12.57
CA THR A 251 -10.95 7.36 -13.05
C THR A 251 -10.94 7.36 -14.57
N VAL A 252 -10.16 8.25 -15.17
CA VAL A 252 -9.99 8.33 -16.62
C VAL A 252 -8.59 7.85 -16.99
N ILE A 253 -8.51 6.97 -17.98
CA ILE A 253 -7.29 6.38 -18.52
C ILE A 253 -7.22 6.78 -19.99
N GLN A 254 -6.14 7.44 -20.40
CA GLN A 254 -5.87 7.86 -21.77
C GLN A 254 -4.61 7.18 -22.29
N ILE A 255 -4.75 6.43 -23.38
CA ILE A 255 -3.67 5.71 -24.05
C ILE A 255 -3.33 6.46 -25.33
N TYR A 256 -2.07 6.86 -25.46
CA TYR A 256 -1.52 7.60 -26.59
C TYR A 256 -0.47 6.78 -27.33
N ASN A 257 -0.47 6.82 -28.66
CA ASN A 257 0.66 6.30 -29.43
C ASN A 257 1.90 7.17 -29.17
N LYS A 258 3.00 6.56 -28.72
CA LYS A 258 4.22 7.25 -28.31
C LYS A 258 4.98 7.89 -29.48
N ASN A 259 4.71 7.50 -30.72
CA ASN A 259 5.45 7.99 -31.90
C ASN A 259 4.92 9.34 -32.41
N ASP A 260 3.64 9.64 -32.23
CA ASP A 260 3.00 10.88 -32.72
C ASP A 260 2.06 11.57 -31.71
N TYR A 261 1.90 10.98 -30.52
CA TYR A 261 1.06 11.46 -29.41
C TYR A 261 -0.42 11.61 -29.77
N THR A 262 -0.92 10.78 -30.69
CA THR A 262 -2.35 10.61 -30.95
C THR A 262 -3.02 9.77 -29.85
N LEU A 263 -4.18 10.22 -29.36
CA LEU A 263 -5.01 9.47 -28.41
C LEU A 263 -5.70 8.31 -29.15
N THR A 264 -5.40 7.06 -28.78
CA THR A 264 -5.98 5.86 -29.40
C THR A 264 -7.20 5.35 -28.62
N LYS A 265 -7.15 5.45 -27.28
CA LYS A 265 -8.20 4.98 -26.39
C LYS A 265 -8.35 5.85 -25.15
N GLU A 266 -9.60 6.12 -24.78
CA GLU A 266 -9.98 6.66 -23.46
C GLU A 266 -10.90 5.64 -22.76
N ILE A 267 -10.70 5.42 -21.46
CA ILE A 267 -11.54 4.59 -20.61
C ILE A 267 -11.96 5.44 -19.40
N THR A 268 -13.24 5.48 -19.08
CA THR A 268 -13.76 6.09 -17.85
C THR A 268 -14.37 4.99 -16.97
N VAL A 269 -13.72 4.72 -15.85
CA VAL A 269 -14.14 3.71 -14.86
C VAL A 269 -14.69 4.44 -13.62
N PRO A 270 -15.88 4.05 -13.09
CA PRO A 270 -16.40 4.67 -11.87
C PRO A 270 -15.47 4.49 -10.67
N GLY A 271 -15.41 5.51 -9.83
CA GLY A 271 -14.63 5.53 -8.59
C GLY A 271 -13.27 6.20 -8.70
N GLY A 272 -12.69 6.47 -7.53
CA GLY A 272 -11.33 6.94 -7.40
C GLY A 272 -10.32 5.82 -7.68
N LEU A 273 -9.12 6.21 -8.13
CA LEU A 273 -8.04 5.28 -8.44
C LEU A 273 -7.42 4.80 -7.13
N ILE A 274 -7.21 3.48 -7.01
CA ILE A 274 -6.43 2.92 -5.90
C ILE A 274 -4.95 2.86 -6.27
N ASP A 275 -4.63 2.18 -7.38
CA ASP A 275 -3.28 2.05 -7.93
C ASP A 275 -3.34 1.40 -9.34
N GLY A 276 -2.23 1.43 -10.07
CA GLY A 276 -2.07 0.79 -11.38
C GLY A 276 -0.70 0.12 -11.59
N ARG A 277 -0.58 -0.81 -12.54
CA ARG A 277 0.68 -1.50 -12.88
C ARG A 277 0.71 -1.82 -14.37
N VAL A 278 1.89 -1.75 -14.99
CA VAL A 278 2.10 -2.26 -16.37
C VAL A 278 3.05 -3.45 -16.35
N TYR A 279 2.63 -4.57 -16.94
CA TYR A 279 3.40 -5.82 -17.05
C TYR A 279 3.09 -6.53 -18.36
N ASN A 280 4.10 -7.09 -19.04
CA ASN A 280 3.95 -7.88 -20.27
C ASN A 280 3.02 -7.27 -21.35
N ASN A 281 3.07 -5.95 -21.52
CA ASN A 281 2.20 -5.16 -22.41
C ASN A 281 0.70 -5.15 -22.05
N TYR A 282 0.37 -5.34 -20.77
CA TYR A 282 -0.95 -5.11 -20.20
C TYR A 282 -0.89 -4.02 -19.14
N LEU A 283 -1.91 -3.16 -19.10
CA LEU A 283 -2.20 -2.25 -17.99
C LEU A 283 -3.23 -2.89 -17.08
N TYR A 284 -2.90 -2.96 -15.78
CA TYR A 284 -3.78 -3.42 -14.71
C TYR A 284 -4.03 -2.27 -13.76
N PHE A 285 -5.26 -2.08 -13.29
CA PHE A 285 -5.57 -1.04 -12.30
C PHE A 285 -6.85 -1.36 -11.54
N VAL A 286 -7.05 -0.67 -10.41
CA VAL A 286 -8.24 -0.86 -9.56
C VAL A 286 -8.85 0.49 -9.19
N THR A 287 -10.17 0.58 -9.27
CA THR A 287 -10.94 1.75 -8.79
C THR A 287 -11.98 1.35 -7.75
N SER A 288 -12.48 2.32 -6.99
CA SER A 288 -13.45 2.13 -5.90
C SER A 288 -14.45 3.29 -5.80
N GLU A 289 -15.75 2.98 -5.76
CA GLU A 289 -16.83 3.96 -5.54
C GLU A 289 -17.85 3.48 -4.50
N THR A 290 -18.48 4.44 -3.84
CA THR A 290 -19.66 4.26 -3.00
C THR A 290 -20.88 3.88 -3.84
N ILE A 291 -21.46 2.70 -3.58
CA ILE A 291 -22.59 2.19 -4.38
C ILE A 291 -23.78 3.16 -4.33
N GLN A 292 -24.10 3.77 -5.47
CA GLN A 292 -25.19 4.73 -5.65
C GLN A 292 -26.50 4.03 -6.03
N ASP A 293 -27.64 4.57 -5.58
CA ASP A 293 -29.01 4.15 -5.95
C ASP A 293 -29.35 2.64 -5.84
N TYR A 294 -28.52 1.83 -5.18
CA TYR A 294 -28.60 0.36 -5.13
C TYR A 294 -28.46 -0.28 -6.53
N LYS A 295 -27.51 0.21 -7.33
CA LYS A 295 -27.09 -0.33 -8.63
C LYS A 295 -25.57 -0.34 -8.69
N ILE A 296 -25.01 -1.21 -9.53
CA ILE A 296 -23.62 -1.10 -9.98
C ILE A 296 -23.56 -0.08 -11.13
N ALA A 297 -22.54 0.77 -11.18
CA ALA A 297 -22.31 1.67 -12.31
C ALA A 297 -21.76 0.92 -13.54
N SER A 298 -21.53 1.66 -14.62
CA SER A 298 -21.05 1.15 -15.90
C SER A 298 -19.73 1.81 -16.28
N VAL A 299 -18.83 1.05 -16.90
CA VAL A 299 -17.58 1.57 -17.49
C VAL A 299 -17.87 2.04 -18.91
N THR A 300 -17.32 3.19 -19.31
CA THR A 300 -17.37 3.64 -20.71
C THR A 300 -15.97 3.66 -21.35
N GLU A 301 -15.94 3.36 -22.63
CA GLU A 301 -14.73 3.34 -23.46
C GLU A 301 -14.99 4.13 -24.74
N LEU A 302 -13.98 4.89 -25.17
CA LEU A 302 -13.89 5.49 -26.50
C LEU A 302 -12.64 4.93 -27.17
N THR A 303 -12.76 4.35 -28.36
CA THR A 303 -11.61 3.83 -29.14
C THR A 303 -11.79 4.25 -30.59
N ASP A 304 -10.83 5.02 -31.13
CA ASP A 304 -10.91 5.69 -32.44
C ASP A 304 -12.21 6.50 -32.73
N GLY A 305 -12.97 6.84 -31.68
CA GLY A 305 -14.25 7.55 -31.75
C GLY A 305 -15.51 6.68 -31.67
N ASP A 306 -15.38 5.35 -31.65
CA ASP A 306 -16.50 4.44 -31.32
C ASP A 306 -16.67 4.34 -29.79
N GLU A 307 -17.91 4.47 -29.31
CA GLU A 307 -18.29 4.42 -27.89
C GLU A 307 -18.82 3.04 -27.48
N LYS A 308 -18.32 2.51 -26.36
CA LYS A 308 -18.73 1.24 -25.75
C LYS A 308 -19.04 1.44 -24.27
N GLU A 309 -20.24 1.06 -23.85
CA GLU A 309 -20.66 1.02 -22.44
C GLU A 309 -20.70 -0.43 -21.94
N THR A 310 -19.89 -0.76 -20.93
CA THR A 310 -19.88 -2.07 -20.27
C THR A 310 -20.74 -2.03 -19.01
N LYS A 311 -21.77 -2.88 -18.96
CA LYS A 311 -22.63 -3.10 -17.79
C LYS A 311 -22.39 -4.49 -17.20
N PHE A 312 -22.41 -4.58 -15.87
CA PHE A 312 -22.21 -5.83 -15.13
C PHE A 312 -23.55 -6.49 -14.80
N ASP A 313 -23.67 -7.81 -15.01
CA ASP A 313 -24.78 -8.57 -14.44
C ASP A 313 -24.47 -8.88 -12.96
N TYR A 314 -25.51 -9.00 -12.14
CA TYR A 314 -25.35 -9.32 -10.72
C TYR A 314 -24.85 -10.76 -10.51
N ASP A 315 -25.07 -11.66 -11.47
CA ASP A 315 -24.47 -13.00 -11.44
C ASP A 315 -22.94 -12.99 -11.68
N ASP A 316 -22.38 -11.93 -12.28
CA ASP A 316 -20.93 -11.75 -12.49
C ASP A 316 -20.28 -10.90 -11.37
N VAL A 317 -21.04 -10.03 -10.70
CA VAL A 317 -20.55 -9.21 -9.57
C VAL A 317 -20.37 -10.09 -8.33
N ILE A 318 -19.14 -10.20 -7.82
CA ILE A 318 -18.80 -11.06 -6.68
C ILE A 318 -18.74 -10.32 -5.33
N TYR A 319 -18.85 -11.05 -4.22
CA TYR A 319 -18.57 -10.58 -2.87
C TYR A 319 -18.08 -11.73 -1.98
N VAL A 320 -17.39 -11.43 -0.88
CA VAL A 320 -16.98 -12.44 0.12
C VAL A 320 -17.76 -12.24 1.43
N PRO A 321 -18.68 -13.15 1.80
CA PRO A 321 -19.60 -12.97 2.93
C PRO A 321 -18.98 -12.63 4.29
N ASP A 322 -17.87 -13.24 4.70
CA ASP A 322 -17.25 -12.99 6.01
C ASP A 322 -16.44 -11.68 6.06
N PHE A 323 -16.31 -10.98 4.92
CA PHE A 323 -15.47 -9.79 4.74
C PHE A 323 -16.26 -8.55 4.27
N LEU A 324 -17.58 -8.64 4.10
CA LEU A 324 -18.43 -7.54 3.64
C LEU A 324 -18.99 -6.74 4.83
N GLU A 325 -18.38 -5.60 5.16
CA GLU A 325 -18.82 -4.67 6.21
C GLU A 325 -19.49 -3.42 5.60
N TYR A 326 -18.78 -2.75 4.68
CA TYR A 326 -19.23 -1.51 4.05
C TYR A 326 -19.14 -1.65 2.54
N PRO A 327 -20.23 -2.07 1.85
CA PRO A 327 -20.19 -2.42 0.44
C PRO A 327 -19.88 -1.21 -0.45
N TYR A 328 -18.66 -1.17 -0.97
CA TYR A 328 -18.21 -0.36 -2.10
C TYR A 328 -18.17 -1.24 -3.35
N GLU A 329 -18.44 -0.66 -4.51
CA GLU A 329 -18.17 -1.30 -5.79
C GLU A 329 -16.72 -1.03 -6.18
N ASN A 330 -15.97 -2.11 -6.43
CA ASN A 330 -14.57 -2.07 -6.83
C ASN A 330 -14.45 -2.71 -8.20
N TYR A 331 -13.74 -2.04 -9.10
CA TYR A 331 -13.51 -2.50 -10.47
C TYR A 331 -12.05 -2.91 -10.60
N ILE A 332 -11.80 -4.18 -10.94
CA ILE A 332 -10.45 -4.70 -11.17
C ILE A 332 -10.29 -4.85 -12.67
N CYS A 333 -9.45 -4.00 -13.24
CA CYS A 333 -9.38 -3.72 -14.66
C CYS A 333 -8.13 -4.34 -15.29
N SER A 334 -8.21 -4.73 -16.56
CA SER A 334 -7.09 -5.21 -17.35
C SER A 334 -7.25 -4.75 -18.80
N VAL A 335 -6.21 -4.18 -19.39
CA VAL A 335 -6.20 -3.68 -20.77
C VAL A 335 -4.98 -4.25 -21.48
N ASN A 336 -5.18 -5.01 -22.56
CA ASN A 336 -4.09 -5.37 -23.45
C ASN A 336 -3.69 -4.12 -24.25
N LEU A 337 -2.44 -3.68 -24.18
CA LEU A 337 -1.97 -2.42 -24.78
C LEU A 337 -1.58 -2.55 -26.26
N GLU A 338 -1.66 -3.77 -26.80
CA GLU A 338 -1.34 -4.16 -28.18
C GLU A 338 -2.61 -4.23 -29.04
N THR A 339 -3.70 -4.80 -28.50
CA THR A 339 -5.01 -4.92 -29.16
C THR A 339 -6.04 -3.89 -28.67
N LEU A 340 -5.78 -3.22 -27.54
CA LEU A 340 -6.69 -2.34 -26.82
C LEU A 340 -7.96 -3.04 -26.27
N ASP A 341 -7.94 -4.37 -26.21
CA ASP A 341 -9.00 -5.18 -25.59
C ASP A 341 -9.01 -5.03 -24.07
N THR A 342 -10.22 -4.89 -23.52
CA THR A 342 -10.47 -4.58 -22.11
C THR A 342 -11.22 -5.69 -21.40
N ASN A 343 -10.86 -5.91 -20.13
CA ASN A 343 -11.56 -6.81 -19.23
C ASN A 343 -11.73 -6.17 -17.85
N TYR A 344 -12.87 -6.46 -17.21
CA TYR A 344 -13.25 -5.88 -15.92
C TYR A 344 -13.91 -6.95 -15.05
N GLU A 345 -13.39 -7.17 -13.86
CA GLU A 345 -14.10 -7.86 -12.77
C GLU A 345 -14.74 -6.80 -11.86
N CYS A 346 -15.94 -7.07 -11.33
CA CYS A 346 -16.58 -6.19 -10.36
C CYS A 346 -16.79 -6.92 -9.03
N GLN A 347 -16.28 -6.35 -7.94
CA GLN A 347 -16.40 -6.89 -6.60
C GLN A 347 -17.07 -5.90 -5.64
N LEU A 348 -18.04 -6.39 -4.86
CA LEU A 348 -18.43 -5.74 -3.62
C LEU A 348 -17.42 -6.07 -2.52
N GLY A 349 -16.68 -5.04 -2.11
CA GLY A 349 -15.67 -5.10 -1.06
C GLY A 349 -15.98 -4.09 0.03
N ASN A 350 -15.05 -3.95 0.98
CA ASN A 350 -15.04 -2.81 1.90
C ASN A 350 -14.56 -1.53 1.20
N ASN A 351 -14.61 -0.41 1.92
CA ASN A 351 -14.07 0.89 1.50
C ASN A 351 -12.69 0.77 0.86
N SER A 352 -12.48 1.43 -0.28
CA SER A 352 -11.22 1.63 -1.04
C SER A 352 -9.99 0.90 -0.47
N TYR A 353 -9.55 -0.14 -1.18
CA TYR A 353 -8.41 -0.97 -0.79
C TYR A 353 -7.20 -0.14 -0.35
N GLY A 354 -6.65 -0.44 0.82
CA GLY A 354 -5.60 0.38 1.45
C GLY A 354 -4.20 0.08 0.92
N THR A 355 -4.04 -1.00 0.17
CA THR A 355 -2.78 -1.44 -0.44
C THR A 355 -3.09 -2.39 -1.58
N ILE A 356 -2.41 -2.20 -2.72
CA ILE A 356 -2.36 -3.15 -3.83
C ILE A 356 -0.92 -3.59 -4.00
N TYR A 357 -0.70 -4.90 -4.03
CA TYR A 357 0.54 -5.55 -4.42
C TYR A 357 0.30 -6.32 -5.73
N MET A 358 1.31 -6.45 -6.60
CA MET A 358 1.25 -7.29 -7.78
C MET A 358 2.54 -8.09 -8.00
N SER A 359 2.39 -9.38 -8.28
CA SER A 359 3.43 -10.31 -8.76
C SER A 359 3.26 -10.59 -10.25
N GLU A 360 4.21 -11.32 -10.85
CA GLU A 360 4.08 -11.86 -12.21
C GLU A 360 2.86 -12.78 -12.41
N ASN A 361 2.27 -13.33 -11.34
CA ASN A 361 1.16 -14.28 -11.41
C ASN A 361 -0.19 -13.69 -10.97
N ALA A 362 -0.19 -12.64 -10.13
CA ALA A 362 -1.40 -12.15 -9.48
C ALA A 362 -1.31 -10.73 -8.93
N MET A 363 -2.45 -10.04 -8.91
CA MET A 363 -2.69 -8.84 -8.11
C MET A 363 -3.35 -9.20 -6.78
N TYR A 364 -2.92 -8.55 -5.70
CA TYR A 364 -3.34 -8.76 -4.32
C TYR A 364 -3.87 -7.44 -3.73
N LEU A 365 -5.13 -7.43 -3.31
CA LEU A 365 -5.83 -6.24 -2.81
C LEU A 365 -6.09 -6.42 -1.31
N CYS A 366 -5.63 -5.47 -0.49
CA CYS A 366 -5.67 -5.57 0.97
C CYS A 366 -6.61 -4.52 1.60
N ASN A 367 -7.30 -4.91 2.69
CA ASN A 367 -8.17 -4.01 3.44
C ASN A 367 -8.30 -4.34 4.94
N ASN A 368 -8.25 -3.29 5.77
CA ASN A 368 -8.46 -3.36 7.21
C ASN A 368 -9.89 -3.81 7.57
N CYS A 369 -10.01 -4.87 8.39
CA CYS A 369 -11.29 -5.36 8.92
C CYS A 369 -11.70 -4.58 10.19
N TYR A 370 -12.52 -3.54 10.07
CA TYR A 370 -12.84 -2.64 11.18
C TYR A 370 -13.89 -3.21 12.16
N ASN A 371 -14.68 -4.20 11.74
CA ASN A 371 -15.67 -4.88 12.61
C ASN A 371 -15.07 -6.02 13.45
N SER A 372 -13.75 -6.22 13.39
CA SER A 372 -13.02 -7.22 14.18
C SER A 372 -12.58 -6.69 15.55
N SER A 373 -12.73 -7.49 16.61
CA SER A 373 -12.37 -7.09 17.98
C SER A 373 -10.86 -7.00 18.24
N ASN A 374 -10.06 -7.47 17.27
CA ASN A 374 -8.61 -7.45 17.21
C ASN A 374 -8.25 -7.03 15.77
N PRO A 375 -7.23 -6.18 15.56
CA PRO A 375 -6.84 -5.74 14.22
C PRO A 375 -6.57 -6.93 13.29
N SER A 376 -7.10 -6.87 12.07
CA SER A 376 -6.89 -7.89 11.05
C SER A 376 -6.98 -7.33 9.62
N GLU A 377 -6.25 -7.98 8.71
CA GLU A 377 -6.08 -7.61 7.31
C GLU A 377 -6.76 -8.63 6.41
N ILE A 378 -7.68 -8.19 5.56
CA ILE A 378 -8.34 -9.01 4.55
C ILE A 378 -7.52 -8.95 3.26
N ILE A 379 -7.28 -10.10 2.62
CA ILE A 379 -6.58 -10.20 1.34
C ILE A 379 -7.50 -10.81 0.29
N TYR A 380 -7.55 -10.21 -0.90
CA TYR A 380 -8.15 -10.78 -2.10
C TYR A 380 -7.07 -11.00 -3.17
N LYS A 381 -7.04 -12.19 -3.78
CA LYS A 381 -6.13 -12.54 -4.89
C LYS A 381 -6.89 -12.57 -6.20
N TYR A 382 -6.38 -11.84 -7.19
CA TYR A 382 -6.76 -11.93 -8.58
C TYR A 382 -5.59 -12.50 -9.37
N ALA A 383 -5.72 -13.71 -9.89
CA ALA A 383 -4.67 -14.33 -10.72
C ALA A 383 -4.76 -13.79 -12.15
N ILE A 384 -3.61 -13.64 -12.81
CA ILE A 384 -3.54 -13.41 -14.26
C ILE A 384 -3.86 -14.74 -14.95
N ASN A 385 -4.78 -14.74 -15.92
CA ASN A 385 -5.16 -15.94 -16.66
C ASN A 385 -4.27 -16.15 -17.92
N GLU A 386 -4.51 -17.25 -18.65
CA GLU A 386 -3.76 -17.58 -19.89
C GLU A 386 -3.90 -16.51 -21.00
N ASP A 387 -4.92 -15.64 -20.94
CA ASP A 387 -5.17 -14.52 -21.86
C ASP A 387 -4.62 -13.18 -21.33
N GLY A 388 -3.91 -13.17 -20.19
CA GLY A 388 -3.33 -11.97 -19.58
C GLY A 388 -4.32 -11.12 -18.75
N TYR A 389 -5.55 -11.55 -18.52
CA TYR A 389 -6.56 -10.80 -17.74
C TYR A 389 -6.64 -11.24 -16.29
N LEU A 390 -6.88 -10.29 -15.37
CA LEU A 390 -7.12 -10.60 -13.96
C LEU A 390 -8.47 -11.30 -13.75
N LYS A 391 -8.46 -12.35 -12.92
CA LYS A 391 -9.64 -13.16 -12.53
C LYS A 391 -9.59 -13.43 -11.04
N PHE A 392 -10.72 -13.30 -10.33
CA PHE A 392 -10.75 -13.62 -8.90
C PHE A 392 -10.35 -15.08 -8.65
N ALA A 393 -9.35 -15.29 -7.80
CA ALA A 393 -8.79 -16.61 -7.49
C ALA A 393 -9.17 -17.10 -6.09
N SER A 394 -8.95 -16.27 -5.06
CA SER A 394 -9.11 -16.66 -3.65
C SER A 394 -9.08 -15.43 -2.73
N SER A 395 -9.45 -15.61 -1.46
CA SER A 395 -9.29 -14.58 -0.42
C SER A 395 -8.98 -15.19 0.95
N GLY A 396 -8.46 -14.37 1.88
CA GLY A 396 -8.08 -14.80 3.22
C GLY A 396 -7.97 -13.63 4.21
N ARG A 397 -7.51 -13.91 5.42
CA ARG A 397 -7.32 -12.91 6.49
C ARG A 397 -6.16 -13.27 7.41
N VAL A 398 -5.40 -12.29 7.86
CA VAL A 398 -4.34 -12.41 8.89
C VAL A 398 -4.58 -11.43 10.05
N ASP A 399 -3.94 -11.65 11.20
CA ASP A 399 -4.00 -10.70 12.32
C ASP A 399 -2.97 -9.56 12.14
N GLY A 400 -3.34 -8.35 12.57
CA GLY A 400 -2.60 -7.11 12.30
C GLY A 400 -2.99 -6.45 10.98
N HIS A 401 -2.25 -5.41 10.59
CA HIS A 401 -2.45 -4.63 9.37
C HIS A 401 -1.16 -4.50 8.55
N VAL A 402 -1.27 -4.35 7.23
CA VAL A 402 -0.17 -3.89 6.35
C VAL A 402 -0.13 -2.37 6.31
N ASN A 403 1.06 -1.77 6.12
CA ASN A 403 1.18 -0.30 5.98
C ASN A 403 1.16 0.14 4.51
N ASN A 404 1.87 -0.61 3.66
CA ASN A 404 1.93 -0.43 2.21
C ASN A 404 2.41 -1.75 1.55
N GLN A 405 2.56 -1.76 0.22
CA GLN A 405 2.81 -2.98 -0.54
C GLN A 405 4.17 -3.68 -0.28
N TYR A 406 5.20 -3.01 0.22
CA TYR A 406 6.43 -3.67 0.73
C TYR A 406 6.16 -4.77 1.76
N TYR A 407 5.02 -4.69 2.47
CA TYR A 407 4.63 -5.65 3.49
C TYR A 407 4.11 -6.95 2.87
N LEU A 408 4.07 -7.08 1.54
CA LEU A 408 3.65 -8.28 0.81
C LEU A 408 4.69 -8.72 -0.23
N ASP A 409 4.69 -10.02 -0.53
CA ASP A 409 5.50 -10.64 -1.58
C ASP A 409 4.91 -12.01 -1.99
N GLU A 410 5.18 -12.52 -3.20
CA GLU A 410 4.80 -13.86 -3.67
C GLU A 410 6.04 -14.62 -4.12
N TYR A 411 6.55 -15.48 -3.24
CA TYR A 411 7.75 -16.28 -3.50
C TYR A 411 7.38 -17.75 -3.72
N ASN A 412 7.82 -18.33 -4.85
CA ASN A 412 7.56 -19.73 -5.21
C ASN A 412 6.06 -20.14 -5.14
N GLY A 413 5.14 -19.21 -5.42
CA GLY A 413 3.69 -19.42 -5.35
C GLY A 413 3.06 -19.34 -3.95
N TYR A 414 3.78 -18.78 -2.98
CA TYR A 414 3.31 -18.53 -1.62
C TYR A 414 3.28 -17.03 -1.34
N LEU A 415 2.15 -16.51 -0.88
CA LEU A 415 2.02 -15.11 -0.46
C LEU A 415 2.64 -14.94 0.93
N ARG A 416 3.70 -14.13 1.04
CA ARG A 416 4.32 -13.70 2.29
C ARG A 416 3.73 -12.34 2.69
N ILE A 417 3.46 -12.16 3.98
CA ILE A 417 2.90 -10.89 4.51
C ILE A 417 3.57 -10.55 5.84
N ALA A 418 4.07 -9.33 6.00
CA ALA A 418 4.41 -8.73 7.28
C ALA A 418 3.24 -7.89 7.80
N THR A 419 2.94 -7.90 9.10
CA THR A 419 1.89 -7.04 9.69
C THR A 419 2.29 -6.43 11.02
N THR A 420 1.62 -5.34 11.39
CA THR A 420 1.63 -4.75 12.73
C THR A 420 0.19 -4.69 13.27
N GLY A 421 -0.06 -5.19 14.47
CA GLY A 421 -1.37 -5.09 15.13
C GLY A 421 -1.28 -4.68 16.59
N ARG A 422 -2.19 -3.82 17.04
CA ARG A 422 -2.37 -3.46 18.46
C ARG A 422 -3.57 -4.20 19.06
N PHE A 423 -3.30 -5.21 19.88
CA PHE A 423 -4.28 -6.13 20.46
C PHE A 423 -4.58 -5.78 21.92
N TYR A 424 -5.86 -5.77 22.31
CA TYR A 424 -6.29 -5.41 23.67
C TYR A 424 -6.42 -6.64 24.58
N SER A 425 -5.77 -6.61 25.75
CA SER A 425 -5.93 -7.67 26.75
C SER A 425 -7.24 -7.51 27.52
N ASN A 426 -8.01 -8.61 27.64
CA ASN A 426 -9.21 -8.70 28.49
C ASN A 426 -8.93 -8.79 30.01
N THR A 427 -7.68 -8.58 30.44
CA THR A 427 -7.32 -8.44 31.86
C THR A 427 -7.76 -7.09 32.43
N THR A 428 -7.90 -6.98 33.76
CA THR A 428 -8.46 -5.80 34.45
C THR A 428 -7.77 -4.46 34.19
N ASN A 429 -6.54 -4.49 33.66
CA ASN A 429 -5.82 -3.30 33.19
C ASN A 429 -5.86 -3.33 31.66
N TYR A 430 -6.62 -2.40 31.06
CA TYR A 430 -6.71 -2.20 29.60
C TYR A 430 -5.33 -1.89 29.02
N THR A 431 -4.64 -2.93 28.60
CA THR A 431 -3.26 -2.90 28.12
C THR A 431 -3.26 -3.41 26.68
N SER A 432 -2.69 -2.60 25.79
CA SER A 432 -2.65 -2.88 24.36
C SER A 432 -1.25 -3.34 23.96
N ASN A 433 -1.11 -4.62 23.62
CA ASN A 433 0.14 -5.17 23.14
C ASN A 433 0.25 -4.90 21.64
N VAL A 434 1.37 -4.35 21.19
CA VAL A 434 1.72 -4.39 19.77
C VAL A 434 2.35 -5.75 19.47
N ILE A 435 1.89 -6.40 18.41
CA ILE A 435 2.47 -7.63 17.87
C ILE A 435 2.82 -7.32 16.41
N ASN A 436 4.10 -7.52 16.08
CA ASN A 436 4.59 -7.52 14.71
C ASN A 436 4.72 -8.98 14.28
N ALA A 437 4.26 -9.32 13.07
CA ALA A 437 4.21 -10.70 12.62
C ALA A 437 4.61 -10.84 11.15
N VAL A 438 5.10 -12.03 10.79
CA VAL A 438 5.33 -12.47 9.41
C VAL A 438 4.52 -13.75 9.17
N TYR A 439 3.80 -13.80 8.06
CA TYR A 439 2.95 -14.90 7.62
C TYR A 439 3.43 -15.44 6.28
N VAL A 440 3.14 -16.72 6.04
CA VAL A 440 3.19 -17.35 4.71
C VAL A 440 1.84 -18.01 4.48
N LEU A 441 1.21 -17.72 3.33
CA LEU A 441 -0.12 -18.19 2.94
C LEU A 441 -0.06 -19.01 1.64
N GLN A 442 -0.97 -19.97 1.52
CA GLN A 442 -1.16 -20.77 0.32
C GLN A 442 -2.65 -20.88 -0.04
N GLU A 443 -2.95 -20.95 -1.35
CA GLU A 443 -4.30 -21.21 -1.83
C GLU A 443 -4.74 -22.65 -1.54
N LYS A 444 -5.96 -22.80 -1.03
CA LYS A 444 -6.54 -24.08 -0.59
C LYS A 444 -7.98 -24.23 -1.03
N GLU A 445 -8.29 -25.37 -1.63
CA GLU A 445 -9.65 -25.78 -2.01
C GLU A 445 -10.53 -25.97 -0.76
N VAL A 446 -11.60 -25.17 -0.66
CA VAL A 446 -12.54 -25.12 0.47
C VAL A 446 -13.96 -25.02 -0.09
N TYR A 447 -14.70 -26.13 -0.02
CA TYR A 447 -16.11 -26.25 -0.42
C TYR A 447 -16.46 -25.82 -1.86
N GLY A 448 -15.54 -25.97 -2.82
CA GLY A 448 -15.78 -25.68 -4.23
C GLY A 448 -15.39 -24.27 -4.70
N GLY A 449 -14.69 -23.53 -3.84
CA GLY A 449 -13.86 -22.39 -4.22
C GLY A 449 -12.54 -22.43 -3.43
N LYS A 450 -11.69 -21.43 -3.60
CA LYS A 450 -10.39 -21.34 -2.90
C LYS A 450 -10.37 -20.25 -1.84
N VAL A 451 -9.54 -20.46 -0.82
CA VAL A 451 -9.16 -19.45 0.18
C VAL A 451 -7.64 -19.42 0.36
N LEU A 452 -7.10 -18.30 0.80
CA LEU A 452 -5.72 -18.19 1.28
C LEU A 452 -5.68 -18.65 2.75
N GLU A 453 -4.98 -19.76 3.02
CA GLU A 453 -4.76 -20.29 4.37
C GLU A 453 -3.32 -20.02 4.83
N VAL A 454 -3.15 -19.60 6.08
CA VAL A 454 -1.82 -19.44 6.70
C VAL A 454 -1.16 -20.79 6.91
N VAL A 455 -0.01 -21.02 6.27
CA VAL A 455 0.83 -22.22 6.40
C VAL A 455 2.06 -22.00 7.29
N GLY A 456 2.53 -20.76 7.42
CA GLY A 456 3.65 -20.38 8.29
C GLY A 456 3.39 -19.06 9.02
N LYS A 457 3.94 -18.92 10.24
CA LYS A 457 3.82 -17.70 11.06
C LYS A 457 5.05 -17.51 11.96
N LEU A 458 5.51 -16.27 12.12
CA LEU A 458 6.43 -15.81 13.15
C LEU A 458 5.85 -14.54 13.80
N ASP A 459 5.51 -14.60 15.08
CA ASP A 459 4.87 -13.51 15.85
C ASP A 459 5.49 -13.26 17.24
N GLU A 460 6.64 -13.89 17.53
CA GLU A 460 7.49 -13.57 18.68
C GLU A 460 8.84 -13.00 18.23
N GLY A 461 9.28 -11.90 18.86
CA GLY A 461 10.66 -11.39 18.77
C GLY A 461 10.91 -10.30 17.72
N ILE A 462 9.91 -9.94 16.89
CA ILE A 462 10.00 -8.83 15.93
C ILE A 462 9.65 -7.52 16.66
N GLY A 463 10.68 -6.75 17.03
CA GLY A 463 10.56 -5.50 17.77
C GLY A 463 10.52 -5.67 19.30
N TYR A 464 10.95 -4.62 20.01
CA TYR A 464 10.75 -4.48 21.46
C TYR A 464 9.26 -4.19 21.77
N PRO A 465 8.79 -4.43 23.01
CA PRO A 465 7.36 -4.29 23.35
C PRO A 465 6.79 -2.88 23.11
N GLY A 466 5.97 -2.75 22.07
CA GLY A 466 5.33 -1.49 21.67
C GLY A 466 5.86 -0.90 20.35
N GLU A 467 6.98 -1.39 19.83
CA GLU A 467 7.50 -1.03 18.51
C GLU A 467 6.59 -1.54 17.40
N GLN A 468 6.52 -0.78 16.31
CA GLN A 468 5.77 -1.09 15.10
C GLN A 468 6.74 -1.27 13.93
N ILE A 469 6.41 -2.14 12.97
CA ILE A 469 7.16 -2.19 11.71
C ILE A 469 7.12 -0.84 11.00
N LYS A 470 8.26 -0.39 10.48
CA LYS A 470 8.43 0.83 9.66
C LYS A 470 8.87 0.55 8.24
N SER A 471 9.72 -0.47 8.05
CA SER A 471 10.15 -0.91 6.73
C SER A 471 10.15 -2.43 6.66
N VAL A 472 9.86 -2.95 5.47
CA VAL A 472 9.89 -4.37 5.11
C VAL A 472 10.58 -4.47 3.75
N LYS A 473 11.51 -5.41 3.61
CA LYS A 473 12.14 -5.73 2.32
C LYS A 473 12.27 -7.23 2.20
N PHE A 474 11.38 -7.84 1.42
CA PHE A 474 11.54 -9.23 1.00
C PHE A 474 12.70 -9.32 -0.02
N ASP A 475 13.43 -10.42 0.06
CA ASP A 475 14.63 -10.71 -0.74
C ASP A 475 14.87 -12.22 -0.68
N ASN A 476 14.51 -12.96 -1.75
CA ASN A 476 14.71 -14.40 -1.85
C ASN A 476 14.19 -15.17 -0.61
N GLU A 477 15.01 -16.01 0.03
CA GLU A 477 14.69 -16.74 1.26
C GLU A 477 14.70 -15.88 2.54
N TYR A 478 14.79 -14.55 2.44
CA TYR A 478 14.86 -13.61 3.56
C TYR A 478 13.77 -12.53 3.53
N VAL A 479 13.62 -11.86 4.68
CA VAL A 479 13.01 -10.53 4.79
C VAL A 479 13.79 -9.69 5.80
N SER A 480 14.12 -8.46 5.42
CA SER A 480 14.64 -7.43 6.32
C SER A 480 13.48 -6.62 6.90
N ILE A 481 13.46 -6.39 8.21
CA ILE A 481 12.37 -5.65 8.90
C ILE A 481 12.95 -4.63 9.87
N VAL A 482 12.49 -3.38 9.79
CA VAL A 482 12.84 -2.26 10.70
C VAL A 482 11.67 -1.97 11.62
N THR A 483 11.88 -1.78 12.93
CA THR A 483 10.80 -1.54 13.91
C THR A 483 11.08 -0.38 14.89
N TYR A 484 10.32 0.73 14.81
CA TYR A 484 10.57 1.94 15.61
C TYR A 484 9.63 2.15 16.80
N TYR A 485 10.26 2.65 17.88
CA TYR A 485 9.64 3.46 18.92
C TYR A 485 10.60 4.54 19.45
N GLN A 486 11.89 4.18 19.64
CA GLN A 486 12.95 5.12 20.07
C GLN A 486 14.39 4.81 19.59
N THR A 487 14.73 3.58 19.15
CA THR A 487 16.07 3.22 18.62
C THR A 487 16.03 1.80 18.01
N ASP A 488 16.35 1.63 16.72
CA ASP A 488 15.84 0.47 15.98
C ASP A 488 16.78 -0.71 15.81
N PRO A 489 16.29 -1.93 16.03
CA PRO A 489 16.81 -3.13 15.37
C PRO A 489 16.29 -3.25 13.92
N LEU A 490 17.23 -3.28 12.96
CA LEU A 490 17.05 -3.87 11.64
C LEU A 490 17.21 -5.39 11.79
N TYR A 491 16.12 -6.14 11.72
CA TYR A 491 16.11 -7.61 11.76
C TYR A 491 16.39 -8.21 10.39
N LEU A 492 17.16 -9.29 10.36
CA LEU A 492 17.20 -10.23 9.24
C LEU A 492 16.46 -11.52 9.63
N ILE A 493 15.42 -11.86 8.88
CA ILE A 493 14.59 -13.05 9.07
C ILE A 493 14.76 -13.98 7.86
N LYS A 494 14.88 -15.28 8.10
CA LYS A 494 15.04 -16.33 7.08
C LYS A 494 13.84 -17.28 7.05
N PHE A 495 13.40 -17.62 5.84
CA PHE A 495 12.40 -18.62 5.52
C PHE A 495 13.11 -19.93 5.11
N THR A 496 13.54 -20.73 6.07
CA THR A 496 14.20 -22.03 5.78
C THR A 496 13.26 -23.00 5.06
N ASN A 497 11.96 -22.82 5.25
CA ASN A 497 10.88 -23.28 4.38
C ASN A 497 9.60 -22.50 4.74
N ASN A 498 8.51 -22.74 4.02
CA ASN A 498 7.21 -22.06 4.19
C ASN A 498 6.57 -22.23 5.57
N THR A 499 7.13 -23.07 6.45
CA THR A 499 6.67 -23.28 7.84
C THR A 499 7.75 -22.97 8.89
N GLU A 500 9.00 -22.74 8.49
CA GLU A 500 10.15 -22.53 9.38
C GLU A 500 10.77 -21.15 9.11
N ILE A 501 10.28 -20.18 9.88
CA ILE A 501 10.59 -18.75 9.77
C ILE A 501 11.31 -18.34 11.07
N ALA A 502 12.50 -17.73 10.96
CA ALA A 502 13.29 -17.35 12.13
C ALA A 502 14.11 -16.09 11.91
N ILE A 503 14.22 -15.25 12.95
CA ILE A 503 15.25 -14.20 13.02
C ILE A 503 16.62 -14.91 13.05
N VAL A 504 17.48 -14.58 12.09
CA VAL A 504 18.87 -15.05 12.04
C VAL A 504 19.80 -14.06 12.74
N ASP A 505 19.61 -12.75 12.52
CA ASP A 505 20.40 -11.68 13.14
C ASP A 505 19.61 -10.36 13.29
N TYR A 506 20.18 -9.37 14.01
CA TYR A 506 19.64 -8.01 14.14
C TYR A 506 20.74 -6.95 14.39
N LEU A 507 20.69 -5.85 13.63
CA LEU A 507 21.57 -4.70 13.80
C LEU A 507 20.84 -3.55 14.50
N LYS A 508 21.35 -3.03 15.62
CA LYS A 508 20.75 -1.87 16.30
C LYS A 508 21.40 -0.54 15.89
N VAL A 509 20.62 0.38 15.33
CA VAL A 509 21.04 1.72 14.86
C VAL A 509 20.19 2.85 15.47
N PRO A 510 20.69 4.09 15.57
CA PRO A 510 19.88 5.27 15.88
C PRO A 510 18.91 5.62 14.74
N GLY A 511 17.73 6.14 15.08
CA GLY A 511 16.67 6.41 14.12
C GLY A 511 16.09 5.14 13.47
N TYR A 512 15.44 5.32 12.32
CA TYR A 512 14.87 4.25 11.50
C TYR A 512 14.96 4.57 10.01
N SER A 513 14.85 3.53 9.20
CA SER A 513 14.54 3.64 7.77
C SER A 513 13.04 3.40 7.57
N THR A 514 12.36 4.23 6.77
CA THR A 514 11.02 3.92 6.23
C THR A 514 11.13 2.98 5.03
N TYR A 515 12.19 3.14 4.23
CA TYR A 515 12.46 2.29 3.07
C TYR A 515 13.86 1.70 3.06
N LEU A 516 13.93 0.46 2.56
CA LEU A 516 15.15 -0.28 2.25
C LEU A 516 15.12 -0.60 0.75
N VAL A 517 16.09 -0.09 0.01
CA VAL A 517 16.25 -0.36 -1.44
C VAL A 517 17.54 -1.13 -1.64
N ASP A 518 17.47 -2.26 -2.34
CA ASP A 518 18.63 -3.10 -2.60
C ASP A 518 19.42 -2.55 -3.79
N ILE A 519 20.75 -2.66 -3.72
CA ILE A 519 21.67 -2.29 -4.80
C ILE A 519 22.78 -3.34 -4.90
N ASP A 520 23.27 -3.57 -6.12
CA ASP A 520 24.59 -4.20 -6.33
C ASP A 520 25.64 -3.11 -6.57
N ILE A 521 26.81 -3.28 -5.96
CA ILE A 521 28.02 -2.52 -6.32
C ILE A 521 29.15 -3.53 -6.60
N ASN A 522 29.50 -3.69 -7.88
CA ASN A 522 30.58 -4.55 -8.36
C ASN A 522 30.46 -6.04 -7.97
N GLY A 523 29.24 -6.59 -8.00
CA GLY A 523 28.93 -7.97 -7.61
C GLY A 523 28.82 -8.17 -6.09
N THR A 524 28.62 -7.09 -5.34
CA THR A 524 28.43 -7.10 -3.88
C THR A 524 27.10 -6.44 -3.52
N PRO A 525 26.17 -7.14 -2.83
CA PRO A 525 24.89 -6.59 -2.45
C PRO A 525 25.01 -5.66 -1.24
N TYR A 526 24.33 -4.51 -1.31
CA TYR A 526 24.11 -3.57 -0.22
C TYR A 526 22.63 -3.18 -0.17
N LYS A 527 22.19 -2.58 0.94
CA LYS A 527 20.84 -2.02 1.10
C LYS A 527 20.93 -0.55 1.51
N ILE A 528 20.34 0.35 0.72
CA ILE A 528 20.19 1.78 1.07
C ILE A 528 18.96 1.91 1.96
N GLY A 529 19.14 2.42 3.17
CA GLY A 529 18.04 2.86 4.04
C GLY A 529 17.77 4.35 3.89
N VAL A 530 16.52 4.75 3.66
CA VAL A 530 16.10 6.16 3.78
C VAL A 530 15.08 6.29 4.90
N GLY A 531 15.16 7.35 5.70
CA GLY A 531 14.26 7.56 6.83
C GLY A 531 14.65 8.73 7.72
N LEU A 532 14.57 8.53 9.05
CA LEU A 532 14.67 9.57 10.07
C LEU A 532 15.62 9.17 11.21
N THR A 533 16.32 10.15 11.76
CA THR A 533 17.04 10.06 13.05
C THR A 533 16.09 10.16 14.25
N ASP A 534 16.55 9.83 15.46
CA ASP A 534 15.77 10.00 16.70
C ASP A 534 15.33 11.47 16.90
N ASP A 535 16.20 12.42 16.53
CA ASP A 535 15.96 13.87 16.50
C ASP A 535 15.06 14.34 15.31
N ARG A 536 14.52 13.41 14.51
CA ARG A 536 13.66 13.64 13.33
C ARG A 536 14.29 14.45 12.18
N ASN A 537 15.62 14.48 12.07
CA ASN A 537 16.30 14.87 10.84
C ASN A 537 16.27 13.71 9.85
N TYR A 538 16.09 13.95 8.55
CA TYR A 538 16.15 12.87 7.55
C TYR A 538 17.54 12.26 7.48
N LYS A 539 17.62 10.98 7.11
CA LYS A 539 18.90 10.28 6.92
C LYS A 539 18.88 9.34 5.72
N VAL A 540 20.06 9.15 5.14
CA VAL A 540 20.38 7.98 4.32
C VAL A 540 21.42 7.13 5.07
N SER A 541 21.21 5.83 5.08
CA SER A 541 22.07 4.81 5.70
C SER A 541 22.47 3.80 4.64
N LEU A 542 23.67 3.21 4.76
CA LEU A 542 24.11 2.10 3.91
C LEU A 542 24.31 0.85 4.78
N TYR A 543 23.74 -0.27 4.38
CA TYR A 543 23.85 -1.55 5.08
C TYR A 543 24.42 -2.63 4.16
N GLN A 544 25.06 -3.64 4.76
CA GLN A 544 25.55 -4.84 4.07
C GLN A 544 25.11 -6.09 4.84
N VAL A 545 24.86 -7.18 4.11
CA VAL A 545 24.60 -8.51 4.69
C VAL A 545 25.67 -9.48 4.18
N VAL A 546 26.39 -10.14 5.09
CA VAL A 546 27.47 -11.09 4.76
C VAL A 546 27.35 -12.30 5.69
N ASP A 547 27.26 -13.52 5.14
CA ASP A 547 27.13 -14.77 5.91
C ASP A 547 26.02 -14.75 7.00
N GLU A 548 24.88 -14.12 6.70
CA GLU A 548 23.72 -13.86 7.59
C GLU A 548 23.96 -12.82 8.73
N ASP A 549 25.13 -12.17 8.79
CA ASP A 549 25.44 -11.02 9.67
C ASP A 549 25.03 -9.70 8.97
N VAL A 550 24.26 -8.84 9.63
CA VAL A 550 23.81 -7.54 9.09
C VAL A 550 24.55 -6.38 9.75
N SER A 551 25.19 -5.53 8.95
CA SER A 551 26.06 -4.44 9.43
C SER A 551 25.81 -3.12 8.71
N GLN A 552 26.14 -2.01 9.36
CA GLN A 552 26.13 -0.67 8.75
C GLN A 552 27.51 -0.37 8.15
N VAL A 553 27.50 0.18 6.94
CA VAL A 553 28.68 0.64 6.20
C VAL A 553 28.76 2.16 6.34
N GLY A 554 29.89 2.66 6.84
CA GLY A 554 30.10 4.08 7.06
C GLY A 554 29.18 4.68 8.14
N ALA A 555 28.77 5.93 7.93
CA ALA A 555 27.93 6.70 8.85
C ALA A 555 26.60 7.10 8.20
N ASP A 556 25.60 7.47 9.00
CA ASP A 556 24.37 8.04 8.47
C ASP A 556 24.64 9.41 7.82
N PHE A 557 24.27 9.56 6.54
CA PHE A 557 24.20 10.86 5.90
C PHE A 557 22.94 11.60 6.38
N VAL A 558 23.09 12.39 7.45
CA VAL A 558 21.97 13.09 8.11
C VAL A 558 21.75 14.48 7.49
N ILE A 559 20.56 14.70 6.93
CA ILE A 559 20.12 15.96 6.33
C ILE A 559 19.44 16.81 7.40
N LYS A 560 20.11 17.89 7.85
CA LYS A 560 19.62 18.75 8.93
C LYS A 560 19.02 20.05 8.39
N ALA A 561 17.86 20.46 8.92
CA ALA A 561 17.21 21.71 8.51
C ALA A 561 18.14 22.94 8.65
N SER A 562 19.00 22.95 9.67
CA SER A 562 19.99 24.01 9.92
C SER A 562 21.10 24.16 8.86
N GLU A 563 21.16 23.29 7.86
CA GLU A 563 22.05 23.45 6.69
C GLU A 563 21.42 24.20 5.52
N PHE A 564 20.11 24.45 5.57
CA PHE A 564 19.33 25.05 4.49
C PHE A 564 18.80 26.43 4.88
N ILE A 565 18.44 26.61 6.16
CA ILE A 565 17.96 27.88 6.75
C ILE A 565 19.04 28.96 6.70
N ASP A 566 19.02 29.77 5.64
CA ASP A 566 19.71 31.06 5.63
C ASP A 566 19.00 32.03 6.59
N ASN A 567 19.68 32.42 7.66
CA ASN A 567 19.13 33.32 8.68
C ASN A 567 19.23 34.77 8.18
N GLY A 568 18.38 35.08 7.20
CA GLY A 568 18.28 36.39 6.57
C GLY A 568 17.70 37.49 7.47
N SER A 569 17.15 38.54 6.86
CA SER A 569 16.71 39.75 7.60
C SER A 569 15.33 39.66 8.26
N TYR A 570 14.83 38.46 8.53
CA TYR A 570 13.49 38.20 9.09
C TYR A 570 13.57 37.38 10.38
N ASP A 571 12.67 37.68 11.34
CA ASP A 571 12.43 36.84 12.51
C ASP A 571 11.65 35.57 12.09
N TYR A 572 12.35 34.60 11.49
CA TYR A 572 11.83 33.26 11.26
C TYR A 572 11.58 32.57 12.61
N TYR A 573 10.40 31.96 12.77
CA TYR A 573 9.96 31.38 14.05
C TYR A 573 9.62 29.89 13.99
N ASN A 574 9.49 29.32 12.77
CA ASN A 574 9.30 27.89 12.56
C ASN A 574 9.78 27.51 11.15
N SER A 575 10.86 26.74 11.08
CA SER A 575 11.46 26.27 9.83
C SER A 575 11.67 24.77 9.89
N TYR A 576 11.23 24.06 8.86
CA TYR A 576 11.41 22.62 8.73
C TYR A 576 11.66 22.23 7.27
N ILE A 577 12.22 21.04 7.07
CA ILE A 577 12.44 20.43 5.76
C ILE A 577 11.48 19.25 5.58
N TYR A 578 11.10 18.99 4.33
CA TYR A 578 10.30 17.84 3.90
C TYR A 578 10.93 17.16 2.70
N THR A 579 10.86 15.84 2.62
CA THR A 579 11.11 15.09 1.38
C THR A 579 10.01 14.05 1.22
N PRO A 580 9.38 13.91 0.04
CA PRO A 580 8.43 12.83 -0.19
C PRO A 580 9.14 11.47 -0.24
N VAL A 581 10.47 11.39 -0.29
CA VAL A 581 11.19 10.10 -0.38
C VAL A 581 10.98 9.21 0.85
N VAL A 582 10.74 9.78 2.05
CA VAL A 582 10.40 8.96 3.23
C VAL A 582 8.99 8.37 3.17
N ASP A 583 8.14 8.93 2.32
CA ASP A 583 6.74 8.54 2.14
C ASP A 583 6.56 7.69 0.85
N ASN A 584 7.08 8.11 -0.32
CA ASN A 584 7.12 7.37 -1.60
C ASN A 584 8.57 7.20 -2.12
N ILE A 585 9.12 5.98 -2.15
CA ILE A 585 10.46 5.74 -2.70
C ILE A 585 10.53 6.06 -4.21
N ARG A 586 9.40 6.00 -4.95
CA ARG A 586 9.37 6.26 -6.41
C ARG A 586 9.79 7.69 -6.77
N THR A 587 9.76 8.59 -5.78
CA THR A 587 10.24 9.97 -5.90
C THR A 587 11.77 10.11 -5.75
N MET A 588 12.44 9.06 -5.24
CA MET A 588 13.89 8.95 -5.22
C MET A 588 14.38 8.52 -6.61
N PHE A 589 15.29 9.30 -7.16
CA PHE A 589 16.11 8.85 -8.28
C PHE A 589 17.13 7.82 -7.78
N LEU A 590 17.25 6.69 -8.47
CA LEU A 590 18.32 5.70 -8.31
C LEU A 590 18.86 5.36 -9.70
N TYR A 591 20.18 5.36 -9.85
CA TYR A 591 20.86 5.06 -11.12
C TYR A 591 22.26 4.52 -10.85
N GLN A 592 22.71 3.57 -11.69
CA GLN A 592 24.10 3.16 -11.75
C GLN A 592 24.65 3.51 -13.14
N ASP A 593 25.80 4.21 -13.19
CA ASP A 593 26.40 4.58 -14.47
C ASP A 593 27.13 3.40 -15.16
N THR A 594 27.58 3.64 -16.39
CA THR A 594 28.35 2.67 -17.17
C THR A 594 29.69 2.25 -16.54
N ASN A 595 30.11 2.86 -15.42
CA ASN A 595 31.31 2.54 -14.65
C ASN A 595 31.02 1.78 -13.34
N GLY A 596 29.75 1.48 -13.03
CA GLY A 596 29.34 0.83 -11.76
C GLY A 596 29.20 1.80 -10.58
N THR A 597 29.15 3.11 -10.84
CA THR A 597 28.96 4.14 -9.80
C THR A 597 27.48 4.31 -9.51
N THR A 598 27.05 4.05 -8.28
CA THR A 598 25.64 4.23 -7.87
C THR A 598 25.38 5.66 -7.37
N PHE A 599 24.32 6.27 -7.89
CA PHE A 599 23.83 7.60 -7.55
C PHE A 599 22.41 7.51 -7.00
N ILE A 600 22.10 8.34 -6.00
CA ILE A 600 20.72 8.58 -5.56
C ILE A 600 20.40 10.08 -5.55
N GLY A 601 19.14 10.42 -5.81
CA GLY A 601 18.67 11.80 -5.87
C GLY A 601 17.32 11.96 -5.17
N MET A 602 17.15 13.08 -4.48
CA MET A 602 15.94 13.35 -3.69
C MET A 602 15.61 14.84 -3.67
N ASN A 603 14.34 15.20 -3.88
CA ASN A 603 13.89 16.57 -3.64
C ASN A 603 13.76 16.83 -2.14
N LEU A 604 14.05 18.06 -1.74
CA LEU A 604 13.93 18.55 -0.38
C LEU A 604 13.27 19.94 -0.42
N ASP A 605 12.13 20.07 0.24
CA ASP A 605 11.37 21.31 0.31
C ASP A 605 11.49 21.91 1.71
N GLU A 606 12.03 23.13 1.78
CA GLU A 606 12.23 23.88 3.02
C GLU A 606 11.09 24.88 3.22
N TYR A 607 10.47 24.87 4.41
CA TYR A 607 9.30 25.69 4.75
C TYR A 607 9.63 26.72 5.83
N ASN A 608 10.01 27.92 5.41
CA ASN A 608 10.44 29.01 6.28
C ASN A 608 9.28 29.94 6.66
N HIS A 609 8.79 29.83 7.90
CA HIS A 609 7.69 30.66 8.40
C HIS A 609 8.20 31.92 9.09
N TYR A 610 7.71 33.08 8.64
CA TYR A 610 8.06 34.40 9.16
C TYR A 610 6.80 35.22 9.45
N ARG A 611 6.99 36.48 9.88
CA ARG A 611 5.90 37.45 10.06
C ARG A 611 6.18 38.76 9.34
N ILE A 612 5.15 39.32 8.71
CA ILE A 612 5.17 40.68 8.17
C ILE A 612 3.91 41.41 8.67
N ASN A 613 4.11 42.47 9.46
CA ASN A 613 3.04 43.33 10.00
C ASN A 613 1.92 42.51 10.69
N ASP A 614 2.30 41.66 11.63
CA ASP A 614 1.45 40.70 12.37
C ASP A 614 0.71 39.62 11.54
N ASN A 615 0.84 39.62 10.21
CA ASN A 615 0.42 38.49 9.38
C ASN A 615 1.46 37.37 9.42
N TYR A 616 0.98 36.13 9.41
CA TYR A 616 1.79 34.94 9.17
C TYR A 616 1.91 34.71 7.66
N ASP A 617 3.12 34.36 7.23
CA ASP A 617 3.46 34.11 5.83
C ASP A 617 4.61 33.08 5.77
N TYR A 618 4.85 32.46 4.62
CA TYR A 618 5.89 31.44 4.47
C TYR A 618 6.55 31.48 3.09
N GLU A 619 7.85 31.15 3.10
CA GLU A 619 8.65 30.92 1.89
C GLU A 619 8.88 29.41 1.75
N GLN A 620 8.75 28.89 0.53
CA GLN A 620 9.09 27.50 0.19
C GLN A 620 10.28 27.51 -0.77
N LEU A 621 11.41 26.96 -0.32
CA LEU A 621 12.61 26.79 -1.15
C LEU A 621 12.79 25.31 -1.46
N GLY A 622 12.79 24.95 -2.75
CA GLY A 622 13.08 23.59 -3.17
C GLY A 622 14.57 23.40 -3.47
N LYS A 623 15.09 22.23 -3.10
CA LYS A 623 16.41 21.74 -3.46
C LYS A 623 16.30 20.34 -4.03
N TYR A 624 17.27 19.93 -4.82
CA TYR A 624 17.45 18.53 -5.21
C TYR A 624 18.86 18.09 -4.79
N LEU A 625 18.91 17.18 -3.82
CA LEU A 625 20.17 16.58 -3.37
C LEU A 625 20.55 15.47 -4.35
N VAL A 626 21.82 15.39 -4.72
CA VAL A 626 22.38 14.22 -5.41
C VAL A 626 23.54 13.67 -4.61
N LEU A 627 23.46 12.39 -4.26
CA LEU A 627 24.44 11.65 -3.49
C LEU A 627 25.01 10.52 -4.36
N ARG A 628 26.23 10.08 -4.05
CA ARG A 628 26.90 8.92 -4.62
C ARG A 628 27.17 7.91 -3.51
N ILE A 629 26.84 6.65 -3.75
CA ILE A 629 27.16 5.55 -2.86
C ILE A 629 28.55 5.02 -3.24
N ASP A 630 29.45 4.93 -2.26
CA ASP A 630 30.84 4.53 -2.46
C ASP A 630 31.33 3.82 -1.18
N PRO A 631 31.18 2.48 -1.09
CA PRO A 631 31.56 1.71 0.10
C PRO A 631 33.06 1.76 0.45
N GLU A 632 33.93 2.29 -0.43
CA GLU A 632 35.37 2.39 -0.17
C GLU A 632 35.78 3.68 0.57
N VAL A 633 34.87 4.65 0.75
CA VAL A 633 35.13 5.85 1.57
C VAL A 633 34.56 5.74 2.98
N GLU A 634 35.17 6.44 3.93
CA GLU A 634 34.93 6.34 5.38
C GLU A 634 33.45 6.49 5.79
N ASP A 635 32.69 7.36 5.12
CA ASP A 635 31.26 7.59 5.39
C ASP A 635 30.30 6.74 4.51
N GLY A 636 30.80 6.00 3.51
CA GLY A 636 29.99 5.21 2.56
C GLY A 636 29.11 6.00 1.56
N ILE A 637 28.75 7.25 1.90
CA ILE A 637 27.81 8.11 1.16
C ILE A 637 28.45 9.49 0.94
N VAL A 638 28.42 10.01 -0.29
CA VAL A 638 29.05 11.30 -0.66
C VAL A 638 28.04 12.24 -1.33
N LEU A 639 27.80 13.41 -0.73
CA LEU A 639 27.05 14.50 -1.37
C LEU A 639 27.82 15.06 -2.57
N LEU A 640 27.22 15.02 -3.77
CA LEU A 640 27.79 15.59 -4.99
C LEU A 640 27.33 17.02 -5.24
N ASN A 641 26.04 17.31 -5.02
CA ASN A 641 25.48 18.65 -5.27
C ASN A 641 24.16 18.88 -4.48
N LYS A 642 23.85 20.16 -4.19
CA LYS A 642 22.58 20.65 -3.67
C LYS A 642 21.96 21.60 -4.71
N LEU A 643 21.32 21.03 -5.73
CA LEU A 643 20.77 21.79 -6.87
C LEU A 643 19.55 22.62 -6.48
N ASP A 644 19.34 23.76 -7.12
CA ASP A 644 18.10 24.54 -6.99
C ASP A 644 16.95 23.88 -7.77
N ALA A 645 15.81 23.71 -7.11
CA ALA A 645 14.62 23.07 -7.68
C ALA A 645 13.35 23.83 -7.28
N ASN A 646 12.37 23.91 -8.18
CA ASN A 646 11.08 24.53 -7.86
C ASN A 646 10.02 23.45 -7.65
N SER A 647 9.47 23.37 -6.42
CA SER A 647 8.42 22.45 -5.94
C SER A 647 8.83 20.99 -5.69
N GLN A 648 8.12 20.37 -4.72
CA GLN A 648 7.97 18.94 -4.47
C GLN A 648 7.83 18.04 -5.72
N SER A 649 7.34 18.56 -6.85
CA SER A 649 7.27 17.84 -8.12
C SER A 649 8.62 17.67 -8.83
N ALA A 650 9.71 18.25 -8.32
CA ALA A 650 11.03 18.14 -8.92
C ALA A 650 11.52 16.67 -8.94
N ARG A 651 11.98 16.22 -10.11
CA ARG A 651 12.49 14.86 -10.33
C ARG A 651 13.74 14.88 -11.20
N MET A 652 14.58 13.88 -11.03
CA MET A 652 15.74 13.66 -11.88
C MET A 652 15.60 12.33 -12.64
N VAL A 653 16.08 12.29 -13.87
CA VAL A 653 16.30 11.07 -14.67
C VAL A 653 17.71 11.09 -15.26
N ALA A 654 18.24 9.94 -15.64
CA ALA A 654 19.51 9.82 -16.36
C ALA A 654 19.27 9.19 -17.73
N ILE A 655 19.94 9.72 -18.76
CA ILE A 655 19.84 9.26 -20.14
C ILE A 655 21.22 9.41 -20.80
N ASN A 656 21.84 8.31 -21.24
CA ASN A 656 23.19 8.28 -21.84
C ASN A 656 24.27 8.96 -20.97
N ASP A 657 24.34 8.62 -19.68
CA ASP A 657 25.24 9.19 -18.65
C ASP A 657 25.13 10.73 -18.42
N TYR A 658 24.11 11.38 -18.98
CA TYR A 658 23.67 12.73 -18.57
C TYR A 658 22.53 12.65 -17.56
N PHE A 659 22.55 13.52 -16.56
CA PHE A 659 21.52 13.63 -15.52
C PHE A 659 20.63 14.84 -15.81
N TYR A 660 19.31 14.69 -15.77
CA TYR A 660 18.35 15.73 -16.12
C TYR A 660 17.39 16.00 -14.97
N LEU A 661 17.54 17.15 -14.32
CA LEU A 661 16.60 17.65 -13.31
C LEU A 661 15.46 18.40 -13.99
N VAL A 662 14.23 17.96 -13.77
CA VAL A 662 13.02 18.60 -14.29
C VAL A 662 12.22 19.19 -13.12
N SER A 663 11.85 20.48 -13.21
CA SER A 663 11.02 21.15 -12.21
C SER A 663 10.24 22.33 -12.82
N MET A 664 8.94 22.46 -12.50
CA MET A 664 8.03 23.51 -12.99
C MET A 664 8.06 23.81 -14.52
N GLY A 665 8.39 22.82 -15.35
CA GLY A 665 8.45 22.98 -16.81
C GLY A 665 9.80 23.42 -17.38
N GLU A 666 10.83 23.51 -16.53
CA GLU A 666 12.23 23.58 -16.97
C GLU A 666 12.90 22.21 -16.80
N ALA A 667 13.63 21.74 -17.82
CA ALA A 667 14.49 20.57 -17.77
C ALA A 667 15.95 21.00 -17.96
N LYS A 668 16.83 20.69 -17.01
CA LYS A 668 18.24 21.10 -16.97
C LYS A 668 19.13 19.86 -16.90
N GLY A 669 20.08 19.74 -17.83
CA GLY A 669 21.00 18.62 -17.89
C GLY A 669 22.36 18.92 -17.26
N TYR A 670 22.97 17.87 -16.69
CA TYR A 670 24.20 17.88 -15.93
C TYR A 670 25.07 16.68 -16.31
N THR A 671 26.38 16.80 -16.14
CA THR A 671 27.37 15.71 -16.30
C THR A 671 28.07 15.43 -14.99
N TYR A 672 28.27 14.15 -14.65
CA TYR A 672 29.12 13.79 -13.52
C TYR A 672 30.60 13.90 -13.88
N ASN A 673 31.33 14.65 -13.06
CA ASN A 673 32.77 14.83 -13.18
C ASN A 673 33.47 13.98 -12.11
N SER A 674 34.10 12.90 -12.53
CA SER A 674 34.72 11.91 -11.64
C SER A 674 36.02 12.39 -10.98
N GLU A 675 36.71 13.40 -11.54
CA GLU A 675 37.88 14.02 -10.92
C GLU A 675 37.50 14.99 -9.79
N THR A 676 36.47 15.82 -10.00
CA THR A 676 36.00 16.78 -8.98
C THR A 676 35.00 16.19 -8.00
N LYS A 677 34.33 15.09 -8.37
CA LYS A 677 33.17 14.48 -7.71
C LYS A 677 31.97 15.44 -7.59
N VAL A 678 31.68 16.19 -8.65
CA VAL A 678 30.56 17.15 -8.73
C VAL A 678 29.68 16.87 -9.96
N LEU A 679 28.40 17.27 -9.91
CA LEU A 679 27.55 17.41 -11.10
C LEU A 679 27.67 18.83 -11.67
N ASP A 680 28.30 18.94 -12.84
CA ASP A 680 28.49 20.20 -13.57
C ASP A 680 27.30 20.43 -14.53
N LEU A 681 26.79 21.66 -14.63
CA LEU A 681 25.67 22.04 -15.52
C LEU A 681 26.14 22.09 -16.99
N VAL A 682 25.31 21.61 -17.92
CA VAL A 682 25.59 21.67 -19.36
C VAL A 682 25.07 22.97 -19.99
N GLU A 683 25.99 23.90 -20.29
CA GLU A 683 25.73 25.18 -21.01
C GLU A 683 25.22 24.99 -22.43
#